data_AF-A0A1T4N6D7-F1
#
_entry.id   AF-A0A1T4N6D7-F1
#
_cell.length_a   1.000
_cell.length_b   1.000
_cell.length_c   1.000
_cell.angle_alpha   90.00
_cell.angle_beta   90.00
_cell.angle_gamma   90.00
#
_symmetry.space_group_name_H-M   'P 1'
#
loop_
_entity.id
_entity.type
_entity.pdbx_description
1 polymer ?
#
loop_
_entity_poly.entity_id
_entity_poly.type
_entity_poly.pdbx_seq_one_letter_code
_entity_poly.pdbx_strand_id
1 'polypeptide(L)'
;MLKKLTAVLLTAGAFFSANAAPKVTISGKGADASFDTIQAAIDSVKDDGEYTISLPKGTYKEVLYYNGPATIKLSGQTTEKYGKDVIISEANDGDICLNKRADSAQKKRCIIEFEGTGNLILENLTVQNTFERGSVKGSNTQAETLGYDGSGFVAAYNCSFLSHQDTLRTTGKTWFYNCYVEGDTDFIWMESTGKVALFEECEINAVYDEKHTTKIAYVGAPRMQIGPTAGKGLVIYNSKLITDPRQKTYLGRTPWRAGYYNQIAYINTKADGIEKEIWLEQPLTAPGVPQNIIGWKMDSKTAKSLKLNTKNRADIIPEADVKNEFNGRNAIVNRYFDILSNKYRKDSDTEWDLNSLAAKSGWKVSKDKSSALAKGEQDKKIVYAFDGTTDNSALKLNGFAKEEGKSHVEGNAGDSITIPLSAKAIVKVTGYNLGTGTIKAGKQGPVSYYFSNGTTDSTLSKSYVVYENNSELSITADTKTYITKIEILPDDSLTFRPVTAIKVNTYKNRKQLQGKKTMQMSAVLTPQNPTNDEYTWSVSNPDAAEIDPNGYLTAKSVKEDCVIKVIATSKDQNGVKGEAELKILKPEEGAFSAIWLNSEAASTTLEGKSDDTSVASVSKAIPSKGNWAYNSGKITSDIAKGALSFGGYSEPVKGRDKVYIDFPITANRKIEITNIEVSYGNHGTSNMACQIMWLKNGNKGNIADDTDRQVRNTKKSYRAYPTVIAEKGETVTIRVILYGLNGTGDIPIPTGKSPTIGTVIINGRAAK
;
A
#
# COMPACT_ATOMS: atom_id res chain seq x y z
N MET A 1 79.77 4.38 14.81
CA MET A 1 79.53 5.82 15.04
C MET A 1 78.34 6.21 14.15
N LEU A 2 77.12 6.28 14.67
CA LEU A 2 76.52 7.44 15.35
C LEU A 2 76.11 8.57 14.38
N LYS A 3 74.79 8.82 14.34
CA LYS A 3 74.05 10.04 13.94
C LYS A 3 73.96 10.42 12.45
N LYS A 4 72.71 10.44 11.94
CA LYS A 4 71.89 11.68 11.95
C LYS A 4 70.39 11.35 11.91
N LEU A 5 69.70 11.78 12.98
CA LEU A 5 68.25 11.88 13.09
C LEU A 5 67.71 12.89 12.07
N THR A 6 66.55 12.60 11.49
CA THR A 6 65.60 13.65 11.06
C THR A 6 64.28 13.36 11.75
N ALA A 7 63.87 14.27 12.62
CA ALA A 7 62.64 14.17 13.40
C ALA A 7 61.41 14.42 12.51
N VAL A 8 60.46 13.49 12.54
CA VAL A 8 59.09 13.72 12.08
C VAL A 8 58.29 14.13 13.32
N LEU A 9 57.87 15.39 13.38
CA LEU A 9 56.91 15.85 14.38
C LEU A 9 55.55 15.20 14.08
N LEU A 10 55.12 14.29 14.96
CA LEU A 10 53.72 13.91 15.10
C LEU A 10 52.99 15.06 15.82
N THR A 11 52.18 15.85 15.12
CA THR A 11 51.13 16.64 15.77
C THR A 11 49.89 15.77 15.88
N ALA A 12 49.74 15.11 17.03
CA ALA A 12 48.49 14.51 17.46
C ALA A 12 47.50 15.62 17.80
N GLY A 13 46.64 15.99 16.84
CA GLY A 13 45.46 16.79 17.10
C GLY A 13 44.38 15.91 17.72
N ALA A 14 44.39 15.77 19.05
CA ALA A 14 43.26 15.23 19.78
C ALA A 14 42.12 16.25 19.72
N PHE A 15 41.17 16.05 18.78
CA PHE A 15 39.86 16.68 18.88
C PHE A 15 39.12 16.03 20.05
N PHE A 16 39.34 16.54 21.25
CA PHE A 16 38.34 16.41 22.32
C PHE A 16 37.14 17.24 21.88
N SER A 17 36.13 16.59 21.28
CA SER A 17 34.80 17.17 21.22
C SER A 17 34.33 17.31 22.65
N ALA A 18 34.23 18.54 23.14
CA ALA A 18 33.57 18.82 24.41
C ALA A 18 32.14 18.28 24.32
N ASN A 19 31.79 17.35 25.20
CA ASN A 19 30.42 16.86 25.35
C ASN A 19 29.52 18.06 25.69
N ALA A 20 28.62 18.42 24.78
CA ALA A 20 27.49 19.25 25.16
C ALA A 20 26.62 18.42 26.12
N ALA A 21 26.47 18.88 27.37
CA ALA A 21 25.48 18.35 28.29
C ALA A 21 24.07 18.48 27.67
N PRO A 22 23.11 17.60 27.99
CA PRO A 22 21.73 17.76 27.54
C PRO A 22 21.22 19.17 27.89
N LYS A 23 20.49 19.80 26.95
CA LYS A 23 20.08 21.21 27.04
C LYS A 23 19.21 21.49 28.26
N VAL A 24 18.47 20.48 28.77
CA VAL A 24 17.66 20.54 29.99
C VAL A 24 17.52 19.13 30.60
N THR A 25 17.71 19.00 31.92
CA THR A 25 17.21 17.86 32.71
C THR A 25 15.84 18.23 33.25
N ILE A 26 14.81 17.49 32.85
CA ILE A 26 13.44 17.74 33.29
C ILE A 26 13.00 16.61 34.23
N SER A 27 12.73 16.93 35.50
CA SER A 27 12.24 15.96 36.50
C SER A 27 10.70 15.91 36.50
N GLY A 28 10.14 14.71 36.33
CA GLY A 28 8.71 14.52 36.03
C GLY A 28 7.76 14.23 37.21
N LYS A 29 8.24 14.12 38.47
CA LYS A 29 7.44 14.07 39.71
C LYS A 29 8.32 14.03 40.98
N GLY A 30 8.03 14.82 42.03
CA GLY A 30 8.81 14.88 43.28
C GLY A 30 9.00 16.31 43.82
N ALA A 31 9.58 16.48 45.01
CA ALA A 31 9.77 17.80 45.64
C ALA A 31 10.64 18.77 44.82
N ASP A 32 11.53 18.21 43.97
CA ASP A 32 12.43 18.93 43.07
C ASP A 32 12.05 18.74 41.58
N ALA A 33 10.78 18.42 41.30
CA ALA A 33 10.29 18.20 39.95
C ALA A 33 10.07 19.51 39.18
N SER A 34 10.56 19.59 37.95
CA SER A 34 10.28 20.73 37.04
C SER A 34 8.86 20.66 36.46
N PHE A 35 8.24 19.47 36.43
CA PHE A 35 6.89 19.24 35.93
C PHE A 35 6.17 18.18 36.77
N ASP A 36 4.84 18.27 36.81
CA ASP A 36 3.98 17.33 37.54
C ASP A 36 3.74 16.00 36.79
N THR A 37 3.99 15.98 35.47
CA THR A 37 3.74 14.83 34.59
C THR A 37 4.84 14.70 33.52
N ILE A 38 5.01 13.47 33.00
CA ILE A 38 5.94 13.20 31.90
C ILE A 38 5.46 13.86 30.61
N GLN A 39 4.15 13.80 30.32
CA GLN A 39 3.62 14.43 29.11
C GLN A 39 3.83 15.95 29.10
N ALA A 40 3.71 16.63 30.23
CA ALA A 40 3.96 18.08 30.28
C ALA A 40 5.43 18.42 29.98
N ALA A 41 6.37 17.58 30.41
CA ALA A 41 7.78 17.71 30.04
C ALA A 41 8.00 17.53 28.53
N ILE A 42 7.35 16.53 27.91
CA ILE A 42 7.39 16.32 26.45
C ILE A 42 6.78 17.51 25.70
N ASP A 43 5.61 17.99 26.15
CA ASP A 43 4.89 19.12 25.55
C ASP A 43 5.69 20.44 25.63
N SER A 44 6.71 20.54 26.49
CA SER A 44 7.58 21.71 26.61
C SER A 44 8.66 21.80 25.52
N VAL A 45 8.93 20.70 24.80
CA VAL A 45 9.92 20.65 23.72
C VAL A 45 9.36 21.29 22.46
N LYS A 46 10.02 22.33 21.94
CA LYS A 46 9.53 23.15 20.80
C LYS A 46 10.52 23.29 19.64
N ASP A 47 11.76 22.86 19.81
CA ASP A 47 12.81 22.94 18.81
C ASP A 47 13.32 21.54 18.42
N ASP A 48 14.31 21.49 17.55
CA ASP A 48 15.17 20.32 17.40
C ASP A 48 16.24 20.33 18.52
N GLY A 49 16.67 19.14 18.94
CA GLY A 49 17.65 19.02 20.01
C GLY A 49 17.65 17.65 20.67
N GLU A 50 18.44 17.52 21.72
CA GLU A 50 18.48 16.31 22.56
C GLU A 50 18.07 16.66 23.99
N TYR A 51 17.00 16.01 24.46
CA TYR A 51 16.38 16.26 25.76
C TYR A 51 16.40 15.01 26.61
N THR A 52 16.75 15.15 27.89
CA THR A 52 16.66 14.05 28.87
C THR A 52 15.64 14.38 29.94
N ILE A 53 14.58 13.57 30.00
CA ILE A 53 13.56 13.61 31.05
C ILE A 53 13.93 12.55 32.08
N SER A 54 14.29 13.00 33.28
CA SER A 54 14.67 12.12 34.39
C SER A 54 13.44 11.74 35.21
N LEU A 55 13.28 10.44 35.43
CA LEU A 55 12.12 9.87 36.11
C LEU A 55 12.56 9.27 37.45
N PRO A 56 12.25 9.90 38.59
CA PRO A 56 12.42 9.29 39.90
C PRO A 56 11.66 7.95 40.02
N LYS A 57 12.03 7.15 41.02
CA LYS A 57 11.33 5.91 41.35
C LYS A 57 9.85 6.18 41.61
N GLY A 58 8.98 5.33 41.07
CA GLY A 58 7.54 5.45 41.23
C GLY A 58 6.75 4.92 40.04
N THR A 59 5.43 5.01 40.18
CA THR A 59 4.47 4.65 39.12
C THR A 59 3.82 5.91 38.56
N TYR A 60 3.89 6.05 37.25
CA TYR A 60 3.37 7.15 36.43
C TYR A 60 2.19 6.62 35.63
N LYS A 61 0.99 7.05 36.02
CA LYS A 61 -0.27 6.69 35.37
C LYS A 61 -0.57 7.65 34.22
N GLU A 62 0.13 7.43 33.10
CA GLU A 62 0.12 8.32 31.94
C GLU A 62 0.17 7.54 30.63
N VAL A 63 -0.44 8.10 29.59
CA VAL A 63 -0.17 7.75 28.20
C VAL A 63 0.58 8.91 27.53
N LEU A 64 1.64 8.58 26.80
CA LEU A 64 2.60 9.53 26.25
C LEU A 64 2.47 9.64 24.73
N TYR A 65 2.52 10.87 24.22
CA TYR A 65 2.53 11.19 22.81
C TYR A 65 3.64 12.17 22.47
N TYR A 66 4.35 11.91 21.37
CA TYR A 66 5.27 12.87 20.79
C TYR A 66 5.26 12.80 19.27
N ASN A 67 5.30 13.96 18.62
CA ASN A 67 5.45 14.10 17.17
C ASN A 67 6.28 15.34 16.88
N GLY A 68 7.60 15.15 16.77
CA GLY A 68 8.53 16.26 16.58
C GLY A 68 9.93 15.80 16.18
N PRO A 69 10.83 16.76 15.88
CA PRO A 69 12.17 16.47 15.38
C PRO A 69 13.21 16.21 16.47
N ALA A 70 12.96 16.61 17.73
CA ALA A 70 13.92 16.42 18.80
C ALA A 70 14.07 14.94 19.23
N THR A 71 15.27 14.60 19.67
CA THR A 71 15.56 13.36 20.38
C THR A 71 15.10 13.47 21.83
N ILE A 72 14.23 12.55 22.25
CA ILE A 72 13.70 12.47 23.61
C ILE A 72 14.28 11.24 24.29
N LYS A 73 14.99 11.45 25.40
CA LYS A 73 15.46 10.39 26.30
C LYS A 73 14.60 10.37 27.57
N LEU A 74 13.92 9.26 27.83
CA LEU A 74 13.29 8.98 29.12
C LEU A 74 14.23 8.11 29.96
N SER A 75 14.68 8.62 31.10
CA SER A 75 15.72 7.99 31.92
C SER A 75 15.24 7.78 33.35
N GLY A 76 14.98 6.54 33.73
CA GLY A 76 14.69 6.17 35.11
C GLY A 76 15.92 6.36 36.01
N GLN A 77 15.71 6.96 37.19
CA GLN A 77 16.73 7.14 38.22
C GLN A 77 16.82 5.88 39.09
N THR A 78 17.22 4.77 38.47
CA THR A 78 17.34 3.48 39.12
C THR A 78 18.47 2.65 38.52
N THR A 79 18.98 1.72 39.32
CA THR A 79 19.91 0.67 38.90
C THR A 79 19.27 -0.71 38.95
N GLU A 80 17.98 -0.80 39.28
CA GLU A 80 17.27 -2.06 39.34
C GLU A 80 17.23 -2.71 37.95
N LYS A 81 17.33 -4.04 37.94
CA LYS A 81 17.25 -4.83 36.71
C LYS A 81 15.93 -4.52 35.99
N TYR A 82 16.05 -4.14 34.73
CA TYR A 82 14.97 -3.77 33.82
C TYR A 82 14.09 -2.60 34.28
N GLY A 83 14.62 -1.71 35.15
CA GLY A 83 13.91 -0.51 35.57
C GLY A 83 12.61 -0.78 36.33
N LYS A 84 12.52 -1.90 37.05
CA LYS A 84 11.28 -2.42 37.65
C LYS A 84 10.60 -1.50 38.68
N ASP A 85 11.27 -0.44 39.15
CA ASP A 85 10.77 0.52 40.14
C ASP A 85 10.54 1.93 39.57
N VAL A 86 10.66 2.10 38.25
CA VAL A 86 10.26 3.31 37.50
C VAL A 86 9.28 2.86 36.42
N ILE A 87 7.97 3.00 36.68
CA ILE A 87 6.92 2.33 35.89
C ILE A 87 6.01 3.36 35.24
N ILE A 88 5.90 3.37 33.92
CA ILE A 88 4.88 4.11 33.17
C ILE A 88 3.78 3.11 32.82
N SER A 89 2.55 3.34 33.31
CA SER A 89 1.51 2.31 33.21
C SER A 89 0.09 2.84 33.17
N GLU A 90 -0.71 2.30 32.26
CA GLU A 90 -2.15 2.48 32.18
C GLU A 90 -2.82 1.22 31.60
N ALA A 91 -4.13 1.08 31.75
CA ALA A 91 -4.92 0.08 31.02
C ALA A 91 -5.45 0.72 29.73
N ASN A 92 -4.93 0.30 28.57
CA ASN A 92 -5.33 0.88 27.29
C ASN A 92 -5.43 -0.20 26.20
N ASP A 93 -6.44 -0.08 25.34
CA ASP A 93 -6.65 -0.97 24.19
C ASP A 93 -7.30 -0.19 23.04
N GLY A 94 -7.63 -0.90 21.96
CA GLY A 94 -8.25 -0.30 20.79
C GLY A 94 -9.65 0.27 21.01
N ASP A 95 -10.35 -0.07 22.11
CA ASP A 95 -11.67 0.47 22.43
C ASP A 95 -11.57 1.66 23.40
N ILE A 96 -10.70 1.59 24.41
CA ILE A 96 -10.44 2.66 25.39
C ILE A 96 -9.76 3.85 24.69
N CYS A 97 -8.73 3.59 23.87
CA CYS A 97 -8.03 4.59 23.07
C CYS A 97 -7.60 5.84 23.89
N LEU A 98 -6.91 5.67 25.03
CA LEU A 98 -6.58 6.78 25.94
C LEU A 98 -5.72 7.87 25.30
N ASN A 99 -4.86 7.54 24.34
CA ASN A 99 -3.92 8.49 23.76
C ASN A 99 -4.57 9.40 22.71
N LYS A 100 -5.49 10.27 23.14
CA LYS A 100 -6.32 11.13 22.26
C LYS A 100 -5.53 12.12 21.38
N ARG A 101 -4.22 12.28 21.61
CA ARG A 101 -3.32 13.14 20.82
C ARG A 101 -2.86 12.49 19.51
N ALA A 102 -2.89 11.16 19.43
CA ALA A 102 -2.49 10.43 18.24
C ALA A 102 -3.64 10.29 17.23
N ASP A 103 -3.30 10.20 15.95
CA ASP A 103 -4.26 9.97 14.87
C ASP A 103 -4.51 8.48 14.64
N SER A 104 -5.79 8.09 14.43
CA SER A 104 -6.29 6.70 14.30
C SER A 104 -6.42 5.89 15.61
N ALA A 105 -7.25 4.84 15.59
CA ALA A 105 -7.48 3.99 16.77
C ALA A 105 -6.25 3.16 17.18
N GLN A 106 -5.44 2.71 16.22
CA GLN A 106 -4.26 1.89 16.48
C GLN A 106 -3.16 2.63 17.23
N LYS A 107 -2.95 3.91 16.93
CA LYS A 107 -1.99 4.74 17.66
C LYS A 107 -2.51 5.14 19.05
N LYS A 108 -3.84 5.29 19.19
CA LYS A 108 -4.50 5.69 20.44
C LYS A 108 -4.41 4.65 21.56
N ARG A 109 -4.14 3.38 21.24
CA ARG A 109 -4.09 2.25 22.20
C ARG A 109 -2.71 2.02 22.84
N CYS A 110 -1.65 2.66 22.34
CA CYS A 110 -0.31 2.55 22.91
C CYS A 110 -0.18 3.34 24.23
N ILE A 111 0.63 2.83 25.18
CA ILE A 111 1.03 3.61 26.38
C ILE A 111 2.00 4.73 25.98
N ILE A 112 2.97 4.43 25.12
CA ILE A 112 3.84 5.43 24.48
C ILE A 112 3.59 5.34 22.97
N GLU A 113 3.15 6.44 22.37
CA GLU A 113 3.10 6.61 20.92
C GLU A 113 4.10 7.70 20.51
N PHE A 114 5.03 7.36 19.62
CA PHE A 114 6.08 8.27 19.19
C PHE A 114 6.16 8.32 17.66
N GLU A 115 6.03 9.53 17.13
CA GLU A 115 6.02 9.88 15.72
C GLU A 115 7.08 10.95 15.40
N GLY A 116 7.12 11.42 14.15
CA GLY A 116 8.00 12.49 13.71
C GLY A 116 9.40 12.00 13.32
N THR A 117 10.35 12.93 13.22
CA THR A 117 11.71 12.64 12.72
C THR A 117 12.74 12.46 13.84
N GLY A 118 12.37 12.72 15.09
CA GLY A 118 13.24 12.60 16.25
C GLY A 118 13.53 11.15 16.66
N ASN A 119 14.50 10.97 17.56
CA ASN A 119 14.84 9.67 18.14
C ASN A 119 14.19 9.49 19.52
N LEU A 120 13.83 8.26 19.86
CA LEU A 120 13.39 7.89 21.21
C LEU A 120 14.47 7.04 21.90
N ILE A 121 14.89 7.47 23.09
CA ILE A 121 15.82 6.70 23.93
C ILE A 121 15.12 6.38 25.25
N LEU A 122 15.04 5.10 25.61
CA LEU A 122 14.47 4.62 26.87
C LEU A 122 15.57 3.98 27.69
N GLU A 123 15.66 4.35 28.97
CA GLU A 123 16.70 3.82 29.86
C GLU A 123 16.15 3.58 31.27
N ASN A 124 16.43 2.39 31.82
CA ASN A 124 16.17 2.04 33.22
C ASN A 124 14.70 2.24 33.66
N LEU A 125 13.73 1.85 32.82
CA LEU A 125 12.31 2.01 33.13
C LEU A 125 11.46 0.83 32.63
N THR A 126 10.26 0.71 33.19
CA THR A 126 9.22 -0.25 32.78
C THR A 126 8.07 0.49 32.10
N VAL A 127 7.64 0.03 30.93
CA VAL A 127 6.38 0.46 30.30
C VAL A 127 5.41 -0.72 30.36
N GLN A 128 4.25 -0.53 30.98
CA GLN A 128 3.29 -1.59 31.22
C GLN A 128 1.89 -1.19 30.77
N ASN A 129 1.31 -1.97 29.87
CA ASN A 129 -0.11 -1.90 29.57
C ASN A 129 -0.86 -2.93 30.43
N THR A 130 -1.67 -2.46 31.38
CA THR A 130 -2.38 -3.32 32.34
C THR A 130 -3.75 -3.78 31.84
N PHE A 131 -4.06 -3.60 30.56
CA PHE A 131 -5.32 -4.01 29.99
C PHE A 131 -5.54 -5.53 30.10
N GLU A 132 -6.67 -5.93 30.68
CA GLU A 132 -7.04 -7.33 30.83
C GLU A 132 -7.95 -7.76 29.67
N ARG A 133 -7.44 -8.64 28.81
CA ARG A 133 -8.15 -9.06 27.58
C ARG A 133 -9.56 -9.62 27.81
N GLY A 134 -9.79 -10.31 28.93
CA GLY A 134 -11.10 -10.87 29.28
C GLY A 134 -12.12 -9.87 29.83
N SER A 135 -11.74 -8.60 30.02
CA SER A 135 -12.60 -7.58 30.64
C SER A 135 -13.57 -6.89 29.68
N VAL A 136 -13.39 -7.04 28.37
CA VAL A 136 -14.25 -6.45 27.33
C VAL A 136 -14.86 -7.51 26.42
N LYS A 137 -16.06 -7.26 25.91
CA LYS A 137 -16.72 -8.12 24.91
C LYS A 137 -16.36 -7.64 23.50
N GLY A 138 -15.42 -8.30 22.82
CA GLY A 138 -15.04 -7.93 21.46
C GLY A 138 -13.77 -8.64 20.97
N SER A 139 -13.37 -8.36 19.73
CA SER A 139 -12.13 -8.86 19.13
C SER A 139 -10.97 -7.86 19.15
N ASN A 140 -11.16 -6.69 19.78
CA ASN A 140 -10.20 -5.59 19.81
C ASN A 140 -9.37 -5.61 21.09
N THR A 141 -8.54 -6.64 21.25
CA THR A 141 -7.86 -6.96 22.51
C THR A 141 -6.37 -6.65 22.54
N GLN A 142 -5.90 -5.92 21.54
CA GLN A 142 -4.53 -5.47 21.38
C GLN A 142 -4.24 -4.31 22.35
N ALA A 143 -3.07 -4.35 22.97
CA ALA A 143 -2.73 -3.43 24.07
C ALA A 143 -1.22 -3.13 24.07
N GLU A 144 -0.76 -2.24 23.21
CA GLU A 144 0.68 -1.96 23.08
C GLU A 144 1.22 -1.14 24.25
N THR A 145 2.46 -1.44 24.60
CA THR A 145 3.27 -0.59 25.48
C THR A 145 3.91 0.55 24.70
N LEU A 146 4.51 0.23 23.54
CA LEU A 146 5.20 1.18 22.69
C LEU A 146 4.74 1.01 21.24
N GLY A 147 4.27 2.11 20.66
CA GLY A 147 4.13 2.33 19.23
C GLY A 147 5.14 3.36 18.75
N TYR A 148 5.90 3.00 17.72
CA TYR A 148 6.83 3.92 17.05
C TYR A 148 6.52 3.99 15.56
N ASP A 149 6.09 5.16 15.10
CA ASP A 149 5.77 5.50 13.70
C ASP A 149 6.69 6.60 13.14
N GLY A 150 7.81 6.88 13.81
CA GLY A 150 8.77 7.89 13.41
C GLY A 150 9.77 7.45 12.32
N SER A 151 10.48 8.42 11.75
CA SER A 151 11.56 8.19 10.77
C SER A 151 12.97 8.20 11.36
N GLY A 152 13.12 8.53 12.65
CA GLY A 152 14.38 8.40 13.41
C GLY A 152 14.61 6.98 13.94
N PHE A 153 15.25 6.86 15.10
CA PHE A 153 15.58 5.59 15.74
C PHE A 153 14.99 5.43 17.14
N VAL A 154 14.80 4.17 17.58
CA VAL A 154 14.45 3.83 18.97
C VAL A 154 15.55 3.00 19.62
N ALA A 155 16.08 3.44 20.76
CA ALA A 155 16.99 2.63 21.57
C ALA A 155 16.43 2.43 22.99
N ALA A 156 16.51 1.21 23.51
CA ALA A 156 16.11 0.89 24.88
C ALA A 156 17.23 0.13 25.60
N TYR A 157 17.57 0.53 26.82
CA TYR A 157 18.57 -0.12 27.66
C TYR A 157 18.02 -0.40 29.05
N ASN A 158 18.13 -1.66 29.48
CA ASN A 158 17.69 -2.08 30.81
C ASN A 158 16.22 -1.68 31.08
N CYS A 159 15.34 -1.94 30.10
CA CYS A 159 13.91 -1.62 30.17
C CYS A 159 13.04 -2.88 30.23
N SER A 160 11.82 -2.74 30.75
CA SER A 160 10.76 -3.76 30.65
C SER A 160 9.59 -3.27 29.80
N PHE A 161 9.03 -4.15 28.97
CA PHE A 161 7.80 -3.91 28.19
C PHE A 161 6.80 -5.03 28.48
N LEU A 162 5.75 -4.69 29.22
CA LEU A 162 4.82 -5.64 29.82
C LEU A 162 3.41 -5.46 29.25
N SER A 163 2.92 -6.46 28.52
CA SER A 163 1.53 -6.56 28.06
C SER A 163 1.21 -8.01 27.64
N HIS A 164 0.11 -8.21 26.93
CA HIS A 164 -0.27 -9.46 26.30
C HIS A 164 -0.19 -9.37 24.77
N GLN A 165 -1.22 -8.84 24.09
CA GLN A 165 -1.26 -8.82 22.61
C GLN A 165 -0.67 -7.52 22.09
N ASP A 166 0.14 -7.65 21.04
CA ASP A 166 0.76 -6.55 20.31
C ASP A 166 1.79 -5.74 21.14
N THR A 167 2.30 -6.22 22.29
CA THR A 167 3.15 -5.48 23.25
C THR A 167 4.07 -4.39 22.64
N LEU A 168 4.80 -4.69 21.57
CA LEU A 168 5.66 -3.76 20.83
C LEU A 168 5.29 -3.64 19.36
N ARG A 169 5.04 -2.41 18.91
CA ARG A 169 4.84 -2.02 17.50
C ARG A 169 6.00 -1.13 17.04
N THR A 170 6.83 -1.63 16.13
CA THR A 170 8.08 -0.95 15.74
C THR A 170 8.14 -0.61 14.24
N THR A 171 8.74 0.52 13.89
CA THR A 171 9.10 0.93 12.52
C THR A 171 10.57 1.36 12.46
N GLY A 172 11.09 1.70 11.27
CA GLY A 172 12.46 2.20 11.13
C GLY A 172 13.52 1.22 11.66
N LYS A 173 14.49 1.72 12.41
CA LYS A 173 15.49 0.92 13.13
C LYS A 173 15.29 1.05 14.63
N THR A 174 15.20 -0.09 15.31
CA THR A 174 15.07 -0.15 16.77
C THR A 174 16.11 -1.10 17.38
N TRP A 175 16.61 -0.74 18.56
CA TRP A 175 17.58 -1.54 19.32
C TRP A 175 17.16 -1.63 20.78
N PHE A 176 16.86 -2.84 21.23
CA PHE A 176 16.58 -3.18 22.61
C PHE A 176 17.77 -3.97 23.13
N TYR A 177 18.50 -3.42 24.09
CA TYR A 177 19.67 -4.05 24.68
C TYR A 177 19.41 -4.37 26.16
N ASN A 178 19.64 -5.63 26.55
CA ASN A 178 19.45 -6.08 27.93
C ASN A 178 18.08 -5.67 28.48
N CYS A 179 17.03 -5.91 27.71
CA CYS A 179 15.65 -5.59 28.05
C CYS A 179 14.84 -6.86 28.35
N TYR A 180 13.71 -6.68 29.02
CA TYR A 180 12.68 -7.69 29.22
C TYR A 180 11.44 -7.34 28.41
N VAL A 181 10.90 -8.30 27.66
CA VAL A 181 9.67 -8.11 26.87
C VAL A 181 8.77 -9.30 27.12
N GLU A 182 7.52 -9.06 27.49
CA GLU A 182 6.53 -10.11 27.62
C GLU A 182 5.27 -9.88 26.79
N GLY A 183 4.64 -10.98 26.40
CA GLY A 183 3.34 -10.98 25.75
C GLY A 183 2.91 -12.37 25.31
N ASP A 184 1.78 -12.44 24.61
CA ASP A 184 1.23 -13.70 24.08
C ASP A 184 1.06 -13.65 22.56
N THR A 185 0.10 -12.90 22.03
CA THR A 185 -0.28 -12.87 20.62
C THR A 185 0.45 -11.73 19.93
N ASP A 186 1.27 -12.06 18.93
CA ASP A 186 1.96 -11.10 18.05
C ASP A 186 2.73 -10.00 18.80
N PHE A 187 3.25 -10.34 19.98
CA PHE A 187 3.66 -9.32 20.95
C PHE A 187 4.92 -8.54 20.55
N ILE A 188 5.66 -9.01 19.53
CA ILE A 188 6.64 -8.20 18.82
C ILE A 188 6.26 -8.17 17.33
N TRP A 189 5.81 -7.01 16.88
CA TRP A 189 5.41 -6.84 15.49
C TRP A 189 5.95 -5.54 14.91
N MET A 190 5.97 -5.47 13.58
CA MET A 190 6.66 -4.41 12.84
C MET A 190 5.75 -3.79 11.78
N GLU A 191 5.70 -2.45 11.78
CA GLU A 191 5.57 -1.49 10.68
C GLU A 191 5.98 -1.94 9.27
N SER A 192 5.18 -1.67 8.23
CA SER A 192 5.59 -1.75 6.81
C SER A 192 6.88 -0.96 6.51
N THR A 193 7.09 0.17 7.18
CA THR A 193 8.31 1.00 7.08
C THR A 193 9.46 0.49 7.95
N GLY A 194 9.25 -0.59 8.71
CA GLY A 194 10.26 -1.26 9.51
C GLY A 194 11.44 -1.76 8.68
N LYS A 195 12.65 -1.52 9.17
CA LYS A 195 13.92 -1.99 8.58
C LYS A 195 14.54 -3.08 9.42
N VAL A 196 14.68 -2.83 10.73
CA VAL A 196 15.28 -3.76 11.68
C VAL A 196 14.78 -3.47 13.09
N ALA A 197 14.33 -4.50 13.79
CA ALA A 197 14.08 -4.47 15.23
C ALA A 197 15.02 -5.46 15.91
N LEU A 198 16.10 -4.95 16.48
CA LEU A 198 17.16 -5.75 17.10
C LEU A 198 16.93 -5.88 18.61
N PHE A 199 16.72 -7.11 19.06
CA PHE A 199 16.70 -7.47 20.48
C PHE A 199 18.01 -8.18 20.80
N GLU A 200 18.93 -7.47 21.45
CA GLU A 200 20.26 -7.95 21.80
C GLU A 200 20.33 -8.24 23.30
N GLU A 201 20.74 -9.45 23.67
CA GLU A 201 20.89 -9.87 25.07
C GLU A 201 19.62 -9.66 25.93
N CYS A 202 18.46 -9.82 25.30
CA CYS A 202 17.16 -9.63 25.94
C CYS A 202 16.60 -10.95 26.52
N GLU A 203 15.68 -10.79 27.48
CA GLU A 203 14.76 -11.84 27.92
C GLU A 203 13.39 -11.59 27.27
N ILE A 204 12.97 -12.52 26.41
CA ILE A 204 11.69 -12.48 25.72
C ILE A 204 10.79 -13.53 26.38
N ASN A 205 9.65 -13.16 26.94
CA ASN A 205 8.79 -14.05 27.71
C ASN A 205 7.40 -14.21 27.09
N ALA A 206 7.11 -15.40 26.56
CA ALA A 206 5.78 -15.77 26.10
C ALA A 206 4.91 -16.14 27.32
N VAL A 207 4.10 -15.21 27.78
CA VAL A 207 3.29 -15.33 29.00
C VAL A 207 1.96 -16.02 28.76
N TYR A 208 1.49 -16.71 29.80
CA TYR A 208 0.18 -17.35 29.83
C TYR A 208 -0.87 -16.41 30.38
N ASP A 209 -1.88 -16.11 29.56
CA ASP A 209 -3.08 -15.40 29.98
C ASP A 209 -4.15 -16.41 30.45
N GLU A 210 -4.37 -16.49 31.77
CA GLU A 210 -5.43 -17.29 32.40
C GLU A 210 -6.83 -16.91 31.87
N LYS A 211 -7.07 -15.62 31.61
CA LYS A 211 -8.37 -15.04 31.28
C LYS A 211 -8.70 -15.13 29.79
N HIS A 212 -7.71 -15.36 28.92
CA HIS A 212 -7.96 -15.48 27.49
C HIS A 212 -8.40 -16.88 27.06
N THR A 213 -9.30 -16.99 26.08
CA THR A 213 -9.81 -18.28 25.62
C THR A 213 -8.82 -19.06 24.76
N THR A 214 -7.96 -18.39 24.00
CA THR A 214 -6.91 -19.07 23.21
C THR A 214 -5.59 -19.10 23.97
N LYS A 215 -5.10 -20.32 24.24
CA LYS A 215 -3.84 -20.58 24.94
C LYS A 215 -2.70 -20.77 23.93
N ILE A 216 -2.38 -19.71 23.19
CA ILE A 216 -1.34 -19.71 22.14
C ILE A 216 -0.56 -18.40 22.20
N ALA A 217 0.76 -18.48 22.05
CA ALA A 217 1.63 -17.34 21.81
C ALA A 217 2.32 -17.37 20.44
N TYR A 218 2.49 -16.17 19.89
CA TYR A 218 3.26 -15.88 18.69
C TYR A 218 4.26 -14.78 19.02
N VAL A 219 5.55 -15.12 19.01
CA VAL A 219 6.60 -14.16 19.39
C VAL A 219 6.71 -13.02 18.38
N GLY A 220 6.80 -13.35 17.09
CA GLY A 220 6.99 -12.36 16.02
C GLY A 220 5.86 -12.35 14.98
N ALA A 221 5.43 -11.15 14.60
CA ALA A 221 4.51 -10.93 13.48
C ALA A 221 4.91 -9.71 12.60
N PRO A 222 6.14 -9.66 12.05
CA PRO A 222 6.59 -8.48 11.31
C PRO A 222 5.93 -8.37 9.93
N ARG A 223 5.55 -7.15 9.53
CA ARG A 223 5.18 -6.80 8.15
C ARG A 223 6.16 -5.80 7.58
N MET A 224 7.08 -6.22 6.72
CA MET A 224 7.94 -5.28 5.99
C MET A 224 7.37 -4.99 4.62
N GLN A 225 7.49 -3.75 4.13
CA GLN A 225 7.04 -3.36 2.81
C GLN A 225 7.73 -4.20 1.72
N ILE A 226 6.95 -4.65 0.73
CA ILE A 226 7.46 -5.27 -0.49
C ILE A 226 8.20 -4.21 -1.31
N GLY A 227 9.42 -4.53 -1.74
CA GLY A 227 10.24 -3.63 -2.52
C GLY A 227 11.49 -4.32 -3.05
N PRO A 228 12.37 -3.60 -3.77
CA PRO A 228 13.61 -4.15 -4.33
C PRO A 228 14.68 -4.47 -3.28
N THR A 229 14.43 -4.09 -2.02
CA THR A 229 15.34 -4.27 -0.89
C THR A 229 14.56 -4.72 0.33
N ALA A 230 15.19 -5.50 1.21
CA ALA A 230 14.63 -5.98 2.46
C ALA A 230 15.61 -5.74 3.61
N GLY A 231 15.18 -5.04 4.66
CA GLY A 231 15.96 -4.94 5.90
C GLY A 231 16.07 -6.29 6.62
N LYS A 232 16.74 -6.32 7.78
CA LYS A 232 16.88 -7.55 8.57
C LYS A 232 15.60 -7.97 9.31
N GLY A 233 14.59 -7.09 9.38
CA GLY A 233 13.31 -7.37 10.04
C GLY A 233 13.48 -7.54 11.55
N LEU A 234 12.73 -8.46 12.16
CA LEU A 234 12.86 -8.77 13.58
C LEU A 234 14.09 -9.65 13.79
N VAL A 235 15.04 -9.22 14.62
CA VAL A 235 16.25 -9.98 14.93
C VAL A 235 16.36 -10.19 16.43
N ILE A 236 16.24 -11.44 16.87
CA ILE A 236 16.48 -11.85 18.25
C ILE A 236 17.92 -12.40 18.31
N TYR A 237 18.82 -11.64 18.93
CA TYR A 237 20.26 -11.83 18.90
C TYR A 237 20.83 -12.02 20.30
N ASN A 238 21.60 -13.09 20.52
CA ASN A 238 22.21 -13.42 21.83
C ASN A 238 21.22 -13.39 23.02
N SER A 239 19.95 -13.70 22.76
CA SER A 239 18.85 -13.51 23.70
C SER A 239 18.32 -14.85 24.23
N LYS A 240 17.37 -14.79 25.15
CA LYS A 240 16.65 -15.97 25.67
C LYS A 240 15.15 -15.80 25.47
N LEU A 241 14.50 -16.83 24.96
CA LEU A 241 13.05 -16.98 24.95
C LEU A 241 12.62 -17.86 26.13
N ILE A 242 11.63 -17.37 26.88
CA ILE A 242 10.98 -18.04 28.01
C ILE A 242 9.55 -18.35 27.57
N THR A 243 9.05 -19.52 27.95
CA THR A 243 7.75 -20.03 27.53
C THR A 243 7.00 -20.61 28.72
N ASP A 244 5.68 -20.50 28.71
CA ASP A 244 4.82 -21.23 29.65
C ASP A 244 4.36 -22.58 29.05
N PRO A 245 4.53 -23.72 29.76
CA PRO A 245 4.12 -25.03 29.23
C PRO A 245 2.60 -25.21 29.11
N ARG A 246 1.78 -24.31 29.66
CA ARG A 246 0.31 -24.35 29.58
C ARG A 246 -0.25 -23.80 28.28
N GLN A 247 0.59 -23.23 27.40
CA GLN A 247 0.21 -22.76 26.07
C GLN A 247 1.10 -23.33 24.98
N LYS A 248 0.59 -23.28 23.74
CA LYS A 248 1.43 -23.47 22.56
C LYS A 248 2.22 -22.21 22.29
N THR A 249 3.50 -22.32 21.96
CA THR A 249 4.33 -21.17 21.59
C THR A 249 4.99 -21.38 20.24
N TYR A 250 4.84 -20.39 19.35
CA TYR A 250 5.47 -20.34 18.04
C TYR A 250 6.43 -19.13 17.97
N LEU A 251 7.54 -19.30 17.27
CA LEU A 251 8.52 -18.22 17.05
C LEU A 251 7.97 -17.09 16.17
N GLY A 252 6.98 -17.39 15.33
CA GLY A 252 6.28 -16.37 14.56
C GLY A 252 5.17 -16.95 13.72
N ARG A 253 4.36 -16.05 13.15
CA ARG A 253 3.26 -16.40 12.24
C ARG A 253 3.09 -15.38 11.13
N THR A 254 2.30 -15.75 10.13
CA THR A 254 1.84 -14.86 9.06
C THR A 254 0.41 -14.41 9.35
N PRO A 255 0.17 -13.23 9.97
CA PRO A 255 -1.21 -12.80 10.26
C PRO A 255 -1.91 -12.19 9.03
N TRP A 256 -1.18 -11.88 7.94
CA TRP A 256 -1.72 -11.28 6.71
C TRP A 256 -1.49 -12.15 5.48
N ARG A 257 -2.46 -12.22 4.56
CA ARG A 257 -2.43 -13.14 3.41
C ARG A 257 -1.65 -12.66 2.17
N ALA A 258 -1.25 -11.39 2.11
CA ALA A 258 -0.47 -10.80 1.02
C ALA A 258 0.08 -9.41 1.41
N GLY A 259 1.00 -8.87 0.58
CA GLY A 259 1.37 -7.44 0.60
C GLY A 259 2.61 -7.07 1.41
N TYR A 260 3.27 -8.04 2.06
CA TYR A 260 4.42 -7.80 2.93
C TYR A 260 5.49 -8.89 2.80
N TYR A 261 6.71 -8.59 3.26
CA TYR A 261 7.71 -9.59 3.61
C TYR A 261 7.67 -9.87 5.11
N ASN A 262 7.63 -11.15 5.51
CA ASN A 262 7.71 -11.56 6.91
C ASN A 262 9.15 -12.01 7.22
N GLN A 263 9.91 -11.12 7.85
CA GLN A 263 11.35 -11.26 8.05
C GLN A 263 11.67 -11.38 9.54
N ILE A 264 12.08 -12.58 10.00
CA ILE A 264 12.48 -12.85 11.39
C ILE A 264 13.79 -13.64 11.39
N ALA A 265 14.74 -13.30 12.26
CA ALA A 265 15.96 -14.05 12.48
C ALA A 265 16.21 -14.31 13.97
N TYR A 266 16.40 -15.58 14.34
CA TYR A 266 16.90 -15.97 15.67
C TYR A 266 18.37 -16.39 15.58
N ILE A 267 19.24 -15.64 16.22
CA ILE A 267 20.68 -15.82 16.13
C ILE A 267 21.24 -16.01 17.53
N ASN A 268 21.91 -17.14 17.76
CA ASN A 268 22.44 -17.52 19.06
C ASN A 268 21.41 -17.34 20.20
N THR A 269 20.16 -17.70 19.94
CA THR A 269 19.05 -17.55 20.90
C THR A 269 18.81 -18.86 21.63
N LYS A 270 18.68 -18.78 22.97
CA LYS A 270 18.30 -19.93 23.80
C LYS A 270 16.78 -19.98 23.96
N ALA A 271 16.20 -21.13 23.69
CA ALA A 271 14.76 -21.35 23.81
C ALA A 271 14.48 -22.84 24.10
N ASP A 272 13.40 -23.12 24.81
CA ASP A 272 12.79 -24.45 25.00
C ASP A 272 11.26 -24.27 25.03
N GLY A 273 10.48 -25.36 25.03
CA GLY A 273 9.01 -25.27 25.13
C GLY A 273 8.30 -24.69 23.89
N ILE A 274 8.98 -24.68 22.74
CA ILE A 274 8.41 -24.29 21.44
C ILE A 274 7.78 -25.51 20.77
N GLU A 275 6.68 -25.27 20.04
CA GLU A 275 6.02 -26.30 19.23
C GLU A 275 6.96 -26.94 18.20
N LYS A 276 6.70 -28.20 17.84
CA LYS A 276 7.52 -28.93 16.85
C LYS A 276 7.52 -28.23 15.49
N GLU A 277 6.34 -27.79 15.05
CA GLU A 277 6.20 -26.84 13.95
C GLU A 277 6.41 -25.45 14.52
N ILE A 278 7.67 -25.06 14.66
CA ILE A 278 8.10 -23.84 15.36
C ILE A 278 7.54 -22.53 14.76
N TRP A 279 7.10 -22.59 13.49
CA TRP A 279 6.49 -21.50 12.75
C TRP A 279 5.04 -21.84 12.47
N LEU A 280 4.14 -20.87 12.63
CA LEU A 280 2.76 -21.04 12.19
C LEU A 280 2.57 -20.47 10.79
N GLU A 281 2.16 -21.32 9.84
CA GLU A 281 2.02 -21.00 8.40
C GLU A 281 3.37 -20.85 7.66
N GLN A 282 3.39 -20.07 6.58
CA GLN A 282 4.57 -19.83 5.74
C GLN A 282 4.85 -18.33 5.66
N PRO A 283 6.12 -17.90 5.71
CA PRO A 283 6.45 -16.49 5.56
C PRO A 283 6.14 -16.02 4.15
N LEU A 284 5.61 -14.80 4.02
CA LEU A 284 5.64 -14.10 2.75
C LEU A 284 7.08 -13.64 2.49
N THR A 285 7.71 -14.16 1.44
CA THR A 285 9.11 -13.86 1.10
C THR A 285 9.21 -13.04 -0.18
N ALA A 286 10.42 -12.56 -0.47
CA ALA A 286 10.69 -11.98 -1.77
C ALA A 286 10.62 -13.08 -2.85
N PRO A 287 9.83 -12.85 -3.91
CA PRO A 287 9.73 -13.75 -5.05
C PRO A 287 11.11 -14.21 -5.58
N GLY A 288 11.38 -15.52 -5.63
CA GLY A 288 12.65 -16.09 -6.09
C GLY A 288 13.84 -15.99 -5.11
N VAL A 289 13.64 -15.45 -3.92
CA VAL A 289 14.68 -15.36 -2.87
C VAL A 289 14.47 -16.47 -1.84
N PRO A 290 15.54 -17.23 -1.48
CA PRO A 290 15.47 -18.25 -0.43
C PRO A 290 14.97 -17.71 0.93
N GLN A 291 14.19 -18.54 1.64
CA GLN A 291 13.61 -18.21 2.95
C GLN A 291 14.68 -17.83 3.99
N ASN A 292 15.84 -18.49 3.98
CA ASN A 292 16.95 -18.20 4.88
C ASN A 292 17.68 -16.87 4.58
N ILE A 293 17.26 -16.14 3.54
CA ILE A 293 17.67 -14.76 3.27
C ILE A 293 16.52 -13.81 3.63
N ILE A 294 15.38 -13.93 2.93
CA ILE A 294 14.16 -13.18 3.20
C ILE A 294 13.08 -14.16 3.66
N GLY A 295 12.70 -14.09 4.93
CA GLY A 295 11.79 -15.02 5.57
C GLY A 295 12.10 -15.24 7.05
N TRP A 296 11.47 -16.26 7.62
CA TRP A 296 11.75 -16.75 8.97
C TRP A 296 12.93 -17.70 8.96
N LYS A 297 13.90 -17.45 9.83
CA LYS A 297 15.18 -18.14 9.81
C LYS A 297 15.86 -18.16 11.17
N MET A 298 16.82 -19.07 11.32
CA MET A 298 17.67 -19.15 12.50
C MET A 298 19.06 -19.71 12.19
N ASP A 299 20.02 -19.47 13.08
CA ASP A 299 21.32 -20.13 13.01
C ASP A 299 21.29 -21.55 13.59
N SER A 300 22.32 -22.34 13.27
CA SER A 300 22.47 -23.71 13.78
C SER A 300 22.54 -23.80 15.31
N LYS A 301 23.01 -22.74 15.99
CA LYS A 301 23.09 -22.70 17.46
C LYS A 301 21.70 -22.61 18.08
N THR A 302 20.84 -21.75 17.55
CA THR A 302 19.44 -21.64 17.98
C THR A 302 18.70 -22.94 17.69
N ALA A 303 18.85 -23.50 16.48
CA ALA A 303 18.23 -24.79 16.14
C ALA A 303 18.62 -25.91 17.10
N LYS A 304 19.90 -25.95 17.52
CA LYS A 304 20.38 -26.89 18.53
C LYS A 304 19.76 -26.64 19.92
N SER A 305 19.59 -25.38 20.33
CA SER A 305 18.88 -25.06 21.59
C SER A 305 17.45 -25.60 21.58
N LEU A 306 16.77 -25.48 20.44
CA LEU A 306 15.40 -25.97 20.22
C LEU A 306 15.32 -27.48 19.98
N LYS A 307 16.45 -28.21 20.04
CA LYS A 307 16.54 -29.66 19.80
C LYS A 307 16.00 -30.06 18.40
N LEU A 308 16.15 -29.18 17.41
CA LEU A 308 15.68 -29.40 16.03
C LEU A 308 16.72 -30.17 15.21
N ASN A 309 16.23 -31.01 14.30
CA ASN A 309 17.05 -31.54 13.21
C ASN A 309 17.21 -30.46 12.13
N THR A 310 18.45 -30.10 11.81
CA THR A 310 18.76 -29.07 10.80
C THR A 310 18.77 -29.61 9.37
N LYS A 311 18.75 -30.93 9.17
CA LYS A 311 18.79 -31.54 7.84
C LYS A 311 17.52 -31.18 7.04
N ASN A 312 17.72 -30.71 5.81
CA ASN A 312 16.66 -30.33 4.85
C ASN A 312 15.75 -29.16 5.30
N ARG A 313 16.16 -28.39 6.30
CA ARG A 313 15.44 -27.20 6.74
C ARG A 313 15.84 -25.97 5.92
N ALA A 314 14.86 -25.34 5.25
CA ALA A 314 15.07 -24.15 4.41
C ALA A 314 15.24 -22.86 5.23
N ASP A 315 15.00 -22.89 6.53
CA ASP A 315 15.08 -21.78 7.47
C ASP A 315 16.39 -21.74 8.27
N ILE A 316 17.35 -22.62 7.97
CA ILE A 316 18.68 -22.58 8.57
C ILE A 316 19.59 -21.66 7.74
N ILE A 317 20.17 -20.67 8.42
CA ILE A 317 21.13 -19.74 7.82
C ILE A 317 22.49 -20.42 7.69
N PRO A 318 23.15 -20.38 6.52
CA PRO A 318 24.51 -20.87 6.36
C PRO A 318 25.49 -20.18 7.32
N GLU A 319 26.44 -20.92 7.90
CA GLU A 319 27.36 -20.35 8.90
C GLU A 319 28.19 -19.18 8.37
N ALA A 320 28.56 -19.20 7.09
CA ALA A 320 29.25 -18.09 6.43
C ALA A 320 28.40 -16.81 6.44
N ASP A 321 27.09 -16.93 6.17
CA ASP A 321 26.17 -15.80 6.20
C ASP A 321 25.96 -15.31 7.63
N VAL A 322 25.81 -16.21 8.62
CA VAL A 322 25.76 -15.81 10.04
C VAL A 322 27.01 -14.99 10.42
N LYS A 323 28.21 -15.43 10.00
CA LYS A 323 29.48 -14.77 10.28
C LYS A 323 29.65 -13.42 9.58
N ASN A 324 28.98 -13.19 8.47
CA ASN A 324 29.10 -11.95 7.71
C ASN A 324 27.98 -10.95 8.04
N GLU A 325 26.77 -11.46 8.26
CA GLU A 325 25.54 -10.68 8.24
C GLU A 325 24.85 -10.55 9.60
N PHE A 326 25.27 -11.36 10.58
CA PHE A 326 24.72 -11.41 11.94
C PHE A 326 25.83 -11.52 13.00
N ASN A 327 27.04 -11.03 12.70
CA ASN A 327 28.20 -11.15 13.58
C ASN A 327 28.29 -10.05 14.66
N GLY A 328 27.35 -9.11 14.67
CA GLY A 328 27.26 -8.05 15.67
C GLY A 328 26.25 -6.97 15.27
N ARG A 329 26.00 -6.02 16.20
CA ARG A 329 24.91 -5.05 16.08
C ARG A 329 25.07 -4.12 14.87
N ASN A 330 26.29 -3.68 14.54
CA ASN A 330 26.50 -2.79 13.39
C ASN A 330 26.21 -3.48 12.05
N ALA A 331 26.61 -4.75 11.90
CA ALA A 331 26.25 -5.54 10.72
C ALA A 331 24.74 -5.79 10.62
N ILE A 332 24.06 -5.98 11.75
CA ILE A 332 22.62 -6.23 11.76
C ILE A 332 21.82 -4.96 11.44
N VAL A 333 22.14 -3.83 12.07
CA VAL A 333 21.32 -2.61 11.95
C VAL A 333 21.58 -1.79 10.70
N ASN A 334 22.77 -1.91 10.11
CA ASN A 334 23.21 -1.07 8.99
C ASN A 334 23.40 -1.85 7.69
N ARG A 335 22.73 -3.00 7.53
CA ARG A 335 22.77 -3.78 6.29
C ARG A 335 21.38 -4.26 5.88
N TYR A 336 21.11 -4.23 4.58
CA TYR A 336 19.89 -4.76 3.97
C TYR A 336 20.22 -5.74 2.85
N PHE A 337 19.28 -6.60 2.49
CA PHE A 337 19.38 -7.45 1.31
C PHE A 337 18.81 -6.73 0.09
N ASP A 338 19.63 -6.59 -0.95
CA ASP A 338 19.26 -6.05 -2.25
C ASP A 338 18.87 -7.21 -3.18
N ILE A 339 17.59 -7.29 -3.52
CA ILE A 339 17.01 -8.37 -4.34
C ILE A 339 17.48 -8.25 -5.80
N LEU A 340 17.77 -7.03 -6.26
CA LEU A 340 18.22 -6.77 -7.63
C LEU A 340 19.68 -7.19 -7.85
N SER A 341 20.53 -7.16 -6.83
CA SER A 341 21.88 -7.74 -6.91
C SER A 341 22.01 -9.14 -6.28
N ASN A 342 21.00 -9.61 -5.56
CA ASN A 342 21.01 -10.85 -4.78
C ASN A 342 22.14 -10.87 -3.73
N LYS A 343 22.33 -9.75 -3.02
CA LYS A 343 23.43 -9.55 -2.05
C LYS A 343 23.02 -8.66 -0.89
N TYR A 344 23.69 -8.80 0.24
CA TYR A 344 23.62 -7.82 1.32
C TYR A 344 24.48 -6.61 1.01
N ARG A 345 23.97 -5.41 1.34
CA ARG A 345 24.63 -4.12 1.17
C ARG A 345 24.59 -3.31 2.46
N LYS A 346 25.57 -2.43 2.63
CA LYS A 346 25.54 -1.35 3.61
C LYS A 346 24.35 -0.41 3.36
N ASP A 347 23.67 -0.05 4.44
CA ASP A 347 22.66 0.99 4.50
C ASP A 347 23.29 2.34 4.85
N SER A 348 23.79 3.06 3.85
CA SER A 348 24.46 4.35 4.05
C SER A 348 23.48 5.52 4.19
N ASP A 349 22.19 5.33 3.87
CA ASP A 349 21.18 6.40 3.95
C ASP A 349 20.71 6.66 5.39
N THR A 350 20.74 5.62 6.22
CA THR A 350 20.28 5.69 7.62
C THR A 350 21.25 4.97 8.57
N GLU A 351 22.55 5.09 8.30
CA GLU A 351 23.59 4.46 9.13
C GLU A 351 23.47 4.93 10.59
N TRP A 352 23.50 3.97 11.51
CA TRP A 352 23.31 4.22 12.93
C TRP A 352 24.44 3.59 13.74
N ASP A 353 25.26 4.43 14.37
CA ASP A 353 26.36 3.98 15.23
C ASP A 353 25.89 3.73 16.66
N LEU A 354 25.52 2.46 16.92
CA LEU A 354 25.08 2.01 18.23
C LEU A 354 26.18 2.01 19.29
N ASN A 355 27.44 1.86 18.88
CA ASN A 355 28.56 1.88 19.83
C ASN A 355 28.79 3.30 20.35
N SER A 356 28.71 4.30 19.47
CA SER A 356 28.77 5.70 19.87
C SER A 356 27.58 6.09 20.75
N LEU A 357 26.36 5.63 20.43
CA LEU A 357 25.20 5.85 21.29
C LEU A 357 25.37 5.25 22.70
N ALA A 358 25.83 4.00 22.78
CA ALA A 358 26.06 3.32 24.05
C ALA A 358 27.15 4.02 24.88
N ALA A 359 28.26 4.41 24.24
CA ALA A 359 29.34 5.15 24.89
C ALA A 359 28.87 6.52 25.41
N LYS A 360 28.13 7.28 24.57
CA LYS A 360 27.55 8.57 24.94
C LYS A 360 26.57 8.45 26.11
N SER A 361 25.80 7.36 26.15
CA SER A 361 24.80 7.11 27.20
C SER A 361 25.38 6.43 28.45
N GLY A 362 26.65 6.04 28.44
CA GLY A 362 27.28 5.30 29.54
C GLY A 362 26.76 3.87 29.71
N TRP A 363 26.14 3.30 28.67
CA TRP A 363 25.55 1.96 28.71
C TRP A 363 26.63 0.88 28.74
N LYS A 364 26.43 -0.11 29.61
CA LYS A 364 27.30 -1.30 29.65
C LYS A 364 26.80 -2.29 28.63
N VAL A 365 27.45 -2.30 27.47
CA VAL A 365 27.12 -3.20 26.36
C VAL A 365 28.28 -4.13 26.01
N SER A 366 27.97 -5.31 25.48
CA SER A 366 28.96 -6.25 24.96
C SER A 366 29.80 -5.61 23.86
N LYS A 367 31.07 -6.03 23.76
CA LYS A 367 31.97 -5.49 22.73
C LYS A 367 31.53 -5.97 21.34
N ASP A 368 31.29 -5.02 20.45
CA ASP A 368 31.03 -5.30 19.04
C ASP A 368 32.20 -4.84 18.16
N LYS A 369 32.60 -5.68 17.20
CA LYS A 369 33.60 -5.38 16.17
C LYS A 369 33.04 -5.55 14.76
N SER A 370 31.74 -5.81 14.64
CA SER A 370 31.07 -5.89 13.35
C SER A 370 31.14 -4.55 12.62
N SER A 371 31.10 -4.63 11.29
CA SER A 371 31.17 -3.49 10.40
C SER A 371 29.90 -3.45 9.57
N ALA A 372 29.37 -2.24 9.34
CA ALA A 372 28.31 -2.02 8.37
C ALA A 372 28.77 -2.36 6.94
N LEU A 373 30.06 -2.13 6.65
CA LEU A 373 30.70 -2.45 5.37
C LEU A 373 31.41 -3.80 5.43
N ALA A 374 31.00 -4.76 4.60
CA ALA A 374 31.63 -6.08 4.56
C ALA A 374 33.01 -6.03 3.88
N LYS A 375 33.87 -7.02 4.20
CA LYS A 375 35.21 -7.09 3.59
C LYS A 375 35.10 -7.26 2.07
N GLY A 376 35.67 -6.30 1.33
CA GLY A 376 35.65 -6.28 -0.13
C GLY A 376 34.40 -5.65 -0.75
N GLU A 377 33.44 -5.20 0.07
CA GLU A 377 32.31 -4.39 -0.38
C GLU A 377 32.77 -2.95 -0.62
N GLN A 378 32.23 -2.31 -1.66
CA GLN A 378 32.45 -0.89 -1.91
C GLN A 378 31.26 -0.09 -1.36
N ASP A 379 31.54 0.92 -0.53
CA ASP A 379 30.57 1.92 -0.10
C ASP A 379 30.60 3.11 -1.07
N LYS A 380 30.20 2.86 -2.32
CA LYS A 380 30.13 3.89 -3.35
C LYS A 380 28.69 4.04 -3.79
N LYS A 381 28.12 5.21 -3.52
CA LYS A 381 26.82 5.64 -4.00
C LYS A 381 27.01 7.02 -4.61
N ILE A 382 26.63 7.18 -5.87
CA ILE A 382 26.58 8.49 -6.51
C ILE A 382 25.12 8.94 -6.46
N VAL A 383 24.88 10.13 -5.93
CA VAL A 383 23.53 10.70 -5.84
C VAL A 383 23.53 11.99 -6.64
N TYR A 384 22.54 12.14 -7.50
CA TYR A 384 22.19 13.39 -8.17
C TYR A 384 20.83 13.81 -7.63
N ALA A 385 20.81 14.66 -6.60
CA ALA A 385 19.60 15.26 -6.09
C ALA A 385 19.38 16.61 -6.76
N PHE A 386 18.14 16.89 -7.18
CA PHE A 386 17.80 18.15 -7.81
C PHE A 386 17.30 19.17 -6.79
N ASP A 387 17.85 19.20 -5.57
CA ASP A 387 17.46 20.12 -4.49
C ASP A 387 18.34 21.40 -4.43
N GLY A 388 19.31 21.53 -5.34
CA GLY A 388 20.24 22.65 -5.40
C GLY A 388 21.51 22.47 -4.54
N THR A 389 21.65 21.36 -3.82
CA THR A 389 22.80 21.08 -2.95
C THR A 389 23.82 20.14 -3.56
N THR A 390 23.42 19.36 -4.57
CA THR A 390 24.25 18.33 -5.20
C THR A 390 24.85 18.82 -6.52
N ASP A 391 26.13 18.49 -6.76
CA ASP A 391 26.77 18.71 -8.05
C ASP A 391 26.20 17.76 -9.12
N ASN A 392 25.44 18.33 -10.05
CA ASN A 392 24.81 17.61 -11.14
C ASN A 392 25.50 17.87 -12.49
N SER A 393 26.67 18.51 -12.51
CA SER A 393 27.39 18.93 -13.74
C SER A 393 27.80 17.77 -14.66
N ALA A 394 27.93 16.56 -14.10
CA ALA A 394 28.22 15.35 -14.88
C ALA A 394 27.02 14.88 -15.73
N LEU A 395 25.80 15.31 -15.43
CA LEU A 395 24.60 14.95 -16.18
C LEU A 395 24.46 15.80 -17.44
N LYS A 396 24.06 15.17 -18.55
CA LYS A 396 23.64 15.91 -19.76
C LYS A 396 22.11 15.99 -19.77
N LEU A 397 21.58 17.19 -19.56
CA LEU A 397 20.15 17.46 -19.63
C LEU A 397 19.79 17.94 -21.04
N ASN A 398 18.92 17.22 -21.73
CA ASN A 398 18.37 17.60 -23.02
C ASN A 398 16.88 17.87 -22.85
N GLY A 399 16.49 19.15 -22.80
CA GLY A 399 15.11 19.60 -22.56
C GLY A 399 14.68 19.63 -21.09
N PHE A 400 15.20 18.72 -20.26
CA PHE A 400 15.00 18.79 -18.81
C PHE A 400 15.57 20.06 -18.20
N ALA A 401 14.78 20.75 -17.39
CA ALA A 401 15.17 21.99 -16.74
C ALA A 401 14.78 22.02 -15.26
N LYS A 402 15.60 22.70 -14.46
CA LYS A 402 15.31 22.96 -13.05
C LYS A 402 14.15 23.96 -12.95
N GLU A 403 13.07 23.59 -12.24
CA GLU A 403 12.03 24.55 -11.87
C GLU A 403 12.48 25.37 -10.65
N GLU A 404 12.29 26.69 -10.71
CA GLU A 404 12.72 27.63 -9.67
C GLU A 404 12.02 27.34 -8.33
N GLY A 405 12.82 27.31 -7.25
CA GLY A 405 12.31 27.07 -5.89
C GLY A 405 11.78 25.66 -5.61
N LYS A 406 11.95 24.72 -6.55
CA LYS A 406 11.52 23.32 -6.38
C LYS A 406 12.72 22.40 -6.18
N SER A 407 12.48 21.12 -5.87
CA SER A 407 13.51 20.07 -5.73
C SER A 407 13.43 18.99 -6.83
N HIS A 408 13.02 19.38 -8.05
CA HIS A 408 12.98 18.52 -9.24
C HIS A 408 13.54 19.18 -10.50
N VAL A 409 13.79 18.37 -11.53
CA VAL A 409 13.85 18.82 -12.93
C VAL A 409 12.58 18.38 -13.68
N GLU A 410 12.02 19.29 -14.47
CA GLU A 410 10.85 19.08 -15.32
C GLU A 410 11.31 18.74 -16.73
N GLY A 411 10.67 17.74 -17.35
CA GLY A 411 10.87 17.42 -18.77
C GLY A 411 9.54 17.09 -19.46
N ASN A 412 9.43 17.42 -20.73
CA ASN A 412 8.33 17.11 -21.64
C ASN A 412 8.61 15.83 -22.42
N ALA A 413 7.60 15.36 -23.17
CA ALA A 413 7.75 14.18 -24.04
C ALA A 413 8.92 14.36 -25.02
N GLY A 414 9.86 13.41 -25.02
CA GLY A 414 11.09 13.42 -25.82
C GLY A 414 12.32 13.97 -25.10
N ASP A 415 12.15 14.71 -24.00
CA ASP A 415 13.27 15.22 -23.21
C ASP A 415 14.01 14.06 -22.54
N SER A 416 15.32 14.22 -22.32
CA SER A 416 16.15 13.17 -21.74
C SER A 416 17.27 13.65 -20.83
N ILE A 417 17.70 12.77 -19.92
CA ILE A 417 18.86 12.91 -19.04
C ILE A 417 19.84 11.80 -19.39
N THR A 418 21.07 12.15 -19.77
CA THR A 418 22.16 11.17 -19.93
C THR A 418 23.06 11.19 -18.71
N ILE A 419 23.33 9.99 -18.20
CA ILE A 419 24.09 9.73 -16.98
C ILE A 419 25.37 8.99 -17.36
N PRO A 420 26.56 9.52 -17.03
CA PRO A 420 27.80 8.79 -17.22
C PRO A 420 27.92 7.63 -16.23
N LEU A 421 28.41 6.50 -16.71
CA LEU A 421 28.64 5.29 -15.94
C LEU A 421 30.10 4.87 -16.05
N SER A 422 30.70 4.53 -14.91
CA SER A 422 32.09 4.05 -14.84
C SER A 422 32.21 2.54 -14.64
N ALA A 423 31.08 1.87 -14.36
CA ALA A 423 30.99 0.46 -14.01
C ALA A 423 29.54 -0.01 -14.25
N LYS A 424 29.31 -1.33 -14.15
CA LYS A 424 27.96 -1.86 -13.98
C LYS A 424 27.34 -1.27 -12.71
N ALA A 425 26.03 -1.09 -12.70
CA ALA A 425 25.37 -0.41 -11.59
C ALA A 425 23.89 -0.73 -11.47
N ILE A 426 23.35 -0.56 -10.26
CA ILE A 426 21.92 -0.37 -10.06
C ILE A 426 21.65 1.13 -10.08
N VAL A 427 20.79 1.58 -10.99
CA VAL A 427 20.36 2.97 -11.11
C VAL A 427 18.92 3.07 -10.63
N LYS A 428 18.66 3.91 -9.63
CA LYS A 428 17.33 4.19 -9.12
C LYS A 428 16.95 5.62 -9.45
N VAL A 429 15.83 5.78 -10.12
CA VAL A 429 15.28 7.07 -10.54
C VAL A 429 14.03 7.35 -9.71
N THR A 430 13.96 8.52 -9.10
CA THR A 430 12.86 8.95 -8.25
C THR A 430 12.18 10.18 -8.86
N GLY A 431 10.86 10.16 -8.89
CA GLY A 431 10.04 11.25 -9.42
C GLY A 431 8.62 11.24 -8.85
N TYR A 432 7.75 12.12 -9.36
CA TYR A 432 6.35 12.23 -8.94
C TYR A 432 5.43 12.76 -10.05
N ASN A 433 4.13 12.86 -9.73
CA ASN A 433 3.08 13.56 -10.47
C ASN A 433 2.97 13.24 -11.98
N LEU A 434 2.19 12.20 -12.31
CA LEU A 434 1.78 11.79 -13.67
C LEU A 434 2.92 11.52 -14.68
N GLY A 435 4.18 11.50 -14.23
CA GLY A 435 5.35 11.32 -15.10
C GLY A 435 5.53 9.89 -15.59
N THR A 436 5.68 9.73 -16.90
CA THR A 436 6.00 8.42 -17.53
C THR A 436 7.19 8.55 -18.47
N GLY A 437 7.89 7.45 -18.69
CA GLY A 437 9.04 7.41 -19.58
C GLY A 437 9.82 6.11 -19.47
N THR A 438 11.04 6.13 -20.00
CA THR A 438 11.90 4.95 -20.09
C THR A 438 13.30 5.19 -19.56
N ILE A 439 13.91 4.13 -19.01
CA ILE A 439 15.32 4.07 -18.62
C ILE A 439 16.01 3.03 -19.52
N LYS A 440 17.17 3.38 -20.09
CA LYS A 440 17.90 2.49 -21.01
C LYS A 440 19.41 2.71 -20.96
N ALA A 441 20.19 1.63 -20.92
CA ALA A 441 21.64 1.64 -21.10
C ALA A 441 22.07 0.86 -22.35
N GLY A 442 22.78 1.52 -23.27
CA GLY A 442 23.33 0.90 -24.48
C GLY A 442 22.33 0.04 -25.25
N LYS A 443 22.67 -1.24 -25.43
CA LYS A 443 21.85 -2.23 -26.15
C LYS A 443 20.86 -2.98 -25.25
N GLN A 444 20.96 -2.82 -23.93
CA GLN A 444 20.02 -3.45 -23.00
C GLN A 444 18.59 -2.94 -23.25
N GLY A 445 17.60 -3.80 -23.02
CA GLY A 445 16.19 -3.45 -23.17
C GLY A 445 15.79 -2.29 -22.24
N PRO A 446 14.91 -1.37 -22.67
CA PRO A 446 14.42 -0.30 -21.83
C PRO A 446 13.49 -0.84 -20.74
N VAL A 447 13.37 -0.06 -19.66
CA VAL A 447 12.41 -0.29 -18.58
C VAL A 447 11.55 0.96 -18.41
N SER A 448 10.24 0.77 -18.27
CA SER A 448 9.30 1.89 -18.15
C SER A 448 9.23 2.36 -16.69
N TYR A 449 9.19 3.67 -16.47
CA TYR A 449 8.83 4.24 -15.17
C TYR A 449 7.45 4.87 -15.23
N TYR A 450 6.73 4.79 -14.11
CA TYR A 450 5.41 5.37 -13.93
C TYR A 450 5.35 6.03 -12.55
N PHE A 451 5.56 7.34 -12.51
CA PHE A 451 5.58 8.16 -11.30
C PHE A 451 4.23 8.86 -11.04
N SER A 452 3.14 8.23 -11.48
CA SER A 452 1.79 8.78 -11.40
C SER A 452 1.12 8.46 -10.07
N ASN A 453 1.39 9.29 -9.07
CA ASN A 453 0.73 9.29 -7.76
C ASN A 453 -0.30 10.43 -7.60
N GLY A 454 -0.45 11.30 -8.61
CA GLY A 454 -1.40 12.43 -8.59
C GLY A 454 -1.09 13.52 -7.57
N THR A 455 0.11 13.52 -6.98
CA THR A 455 0.53 14.49 -5.95
C THR A 455 2.01 14.82 -6.10
N THR A 456 2.40 16.01 -5.66
CA THR A 456 3.81 16.43 -5.53
C THR A 456 4.40 16.13 -4.15
N ASP A 457 3.57 15.72 -3.19
CA ASP A 457 3.97 15.56 -1.78
C ASP A 457 4.59 14.19 -1.48
N SER A 458 4.50 13.26 -2.44
CA SER A 458 5.12 11.95 -2.34
C SER A 458 5.88 11.63 -3.62
N THR A 459 6.85 10.72 -3.50
CA THR A 459 7.68 10.29 -4.63
C THR A 459 7.52 8.80 -4.87
N LEU A 460 7.69 8.39 -6.12
CA LEU A 460 7.83 7.00 -6.55
C LEU A 460 9.24 6.77 -7.10
N SER A 461 9.69 5.52 -7.10
CA SER A 461 11.02 5.17 -7.62
C SER A 461 10.95 3.96 -8.54
N LYS A 462 11.77 3.95 -9.59
CA LYS A 462 11.99 2.82 -10.47
C LYS A 462 13.49 2.52 -10.54
N SER A 463 13.85 1.25 -10.41
CA SER A 463 15.23 0.79 -10.53
C SER A 463 15.50 0.18 -11.90
N TYR A 464 16.73 0.33 -12.38
CA TYR A 464 17.27 -0.25 -13.59
C TYR A 464 18.61 -0.90 -13.28
N VAL A 465 18.84 -2.12 -13.77
CA VAL A 465 20.10 -2.83 -13.54
C VAL A 465 20.93 -2.78 -14.83
N VAL A 466 22.07 -2.13 -14.76
CA VAL A 466 23.09 -2.10 -15.82
C VAL A 466 24.06 -3.26 -15.55
N TYR A 467 23.97 -4.31 -16.37
CA TYR A 467 24.74 -5.55 -16.22
C TYR A 467 25.81 -5.73 -17.32
N GLU A 468 25.72 -4.94 -18.38
CA GLU A 468 26.76 -4.79 -19.39
C GLU A 468 27.60 -3.55 -19.10
N ASN A 469 28.89 -3.59 -19.47
CA ASN A 469 29.72 -2.40 -19.39
C ASN A 469 29.17 -1.35 -20.36
N ASN A 470 28.71 -0.23 -19.81
CA ASN A 470 28.18 0.90 -20.56
C ASN A 470 28.86 2.16 -20.05
N SER A 471 29.16 3.09 -20.95
CA SER A 471 29.70 4.40 -20.60
C SER A 471 28.61 5.39 -20.17
N GLU A 472 27.36 5.17 -20.61
CA GLU A 472 26.24 6.07 -20.36
C GLU A 472 24.91 5.31 -20.23
N LEU A 473 23.96 5.88 -19.48
CA LEU A 473 22.55 5.49 -19.40
C LEU A 473 21.67 6.71 -19.67
N SER A 474 20.51 6.47 -20.28
CA SER A 474 19.53 7.50 -20.63
C SER A 474 18.22 7.32 -19.87
N ILE A 475 17.64 8.42 -19.41
CA ILE A 475 16.27 8.54 -18.91
C ILE A 475 15.53 9.43 -19.90
N THR A 476 14.43 8.95 -20.49
CA THR A 476 13.66 9.71 -21.49
C THR A 476 12.21 9.82 -21.06
N ALA A 477 11.65 11.02 -21.14
CA ALA A 477 10.26 11.29 -20.83
C ALA A 477 9.31 10.92 -21.99
N ASP A 478 8.25 10.18 -21.70
CA ASP A 478 7.16 9.92 -22.65
C ASP A 478 6.02 10.94 -22.48
N THR A 479 5.89 11.51 -21.28
CA THR A 479 4.94 12.56 -20.92
C THR A 479 5.65 13.61 -20.07
N LYS A 480 4.94 14.69 -19.72
CA LYS A 480 5.42 15.64 -18.72
C LYS A 480 5.79 14.89 -17.43
N THR A 481 7.05 14.99 -17.00
CA THR A 481 7.58 14.25 -15.85
C THR A 481 8.43 15.14 -14.96
N TYR A 482 8.53 14.77 -13.69
CA TYR A 482 9.32 15.46 -12.68
C TYR A 482 10.27 14.46 -12.02
N ILE A 483 11.57 14.67 -12.18
CA ILE A 483 12.62 13.82 -11.57
C ILE A 483 13.22 14.57 -10.40
N THR A 484 13.21 13.97 -9.20
CA THR A 484 13.70 14.58 -7.96
C THR A 484 15.08 14.07 -7.57
N LYS A 485 15.39 12.80 -7.87
CA LYS A 485 16.65 12.17 -7.47
C LYS A 485 17.03 11.01 -8.40
N ILE A 486 18.32 10.87 -8.67
CA ILE A 486 18.92 9.70 -9.32
C ILE A 486 20.01 9.15 -8.40
N GLU A 487 19.98 7.84 -8.12
CA GLU A 487 20.94 7.14 -7.29
C GLU A 487 21.63 6.05 -8.11
N ILE A 488 22.96 6.02 -8.12
CA ILE A 488 23.76 5.01 -8.81
C ILE A 488 24.55 4.23 -7.75
N LEU A 489 24.39 2.92 -7.77
CA LEU A 489 25.11 1.97 -6.94
C LEU A 489 25.99 1.09 -7.84
N PRO A 490 27.27 1.45 -8.03
CA PRO A 490 28.22 0.64 -8.81
C PRO A 490 28.39 -0.77 -8.22
N ASP A 491 28.39 -1.77 -9.09
CA ASP A 491 28.62 -3.17 -8.74
C ASP A 491 29.01 -4.00 -9.99
N ASP A 492 30.30 -4.23 -10.17
CA ASP A 492 30.85 -5.00 -11.31
C ASP A 492 30.42 -6.48 -11.34
N SER A 493 29.91 -6.99 -10.22
CA SER A 493 29.45 -8.37 -10.11
C SER A 493 28.03 -8.61 -10.65
N LEU A 494 27.33 -7.55 -11.06
CA LEU A 494 26.00 -7.66 -11.66
C LEU A 494 26.05 -8.51 -12.94
N THR A 495 25.06 -9.39 -13.07
CA THR A 495 24.88 -10.30 -14.20
C THR A 495 23.45 -10.23 -14.74
N PHE A 496 23.29 -10.63 -16.00
CA PHE A 496 21.98 -10.75 -16.61
C PHE A 496 21.20 -11.93 -16.02
N ARG A 497 20.01 -11.67 -15.47
CA ARG A 497 19.02 -12.66 -15.03
C ARG A 497 17.84 -12.63 -16.01
N PRO A 498 17.82 -13.55 -16.99
CA PRO A 498 16.76 -13.59 -17.99
C PRO A 498 15.42 -14.01 -17.40
N VAL A 499 14.34 -13.54 -18.01
CA VAL A 499 13.06 -14.23 -17.93
C VAL A 499 13.21 -15.57 -18.65
N THR A 500 12.85 -16.65 -17.98
CA THR A 500 12.89 -18.03 -18.50
C THR A 500 11.52 -18.63 -18.71
N ALA A 501 10.49 -18.12 -18.02
CA ALA A 501 9.09 -18.49 -18.25
C ALA A 501 8.15 -17.36 -17.86
N ILE A 502 6.95 -17.35 -18.44
CA ILE A 502 5.84 -16.48 -18.04
C ILE A 502 4.60 -17.33 -17.83
N LYS A 503 3.97 -17.22 -16.67
CA LYS A 503 2.66 -17.83 -16.39
C LYS A 503 1.57 -16.76 -16.50
N VAL A 504 0.71 -16.89 -17.50
CA VAL A 504 -0.48 -16.04 -17.66
C VAL A 504 -1.64 -16.65 -16.88
N ASN A 505 -2.27 -15.87 -16.00
CA ASN A 505 -3.42 -16.30 -15.20
C ASN A 505 -4.67 -15.48 -15.55
N THR A 506 -5.81 -16.15 -15.56
CA THR A 506 -7.13 -15.53 -15.70
C THR A 506 -7.71 -15.19 -14.33
N TYR A 507 -8.55 -14.14 -14.28
CA TYR A 507 -9.25 -13.78 -13.04
C TYR A 507 -10.12 -14.95 -12.54
N LYS A 508 -9.89 -15.39 -11.28
CA LYS A 508 -10.61 -16.49 -10.63
C LYS A 508 -10.67 -17.78 -11.46
N ASN A 509 -9.62 -18.07 -12.24
CA ASN A 509 -9.51 -19.26 -13.09
C ASN A 509 -10.65 -19.39 -14.13
N ARG A 510 -11.26 -18.28 -14.55
CA ARG A 510 -12.27 -18.29 -15.60
C ARG A 510 -11.64 -18.71 -16.93
N LYS A 511 -12.36 -19.54 -17.70
CA LYS A 511 -11.91 -20.07 -19.00
C LYS A 511 -12.70 -19.52 -20.19
N GLN A 512 -13.69 -18.67 -19.94
CA GLN A 512 -14.54 -18.11 -20.97
C GLN A 512 -14.94 -16.67 -20.67
N LEU A 513 -15.15 -15.89 -21.72
CA LEU A 513 -15.64 -14.52 -21.69
C LEU A 513 -16.63 -14.33 -22.85
N GLN A 514 -17.61 -13.45 -22.68
CA GLN A 514 -18.69 -13.24 -23.66
C GLN A 514 -18.73 -11.76 -24.04
N GLY A 515 -19.11 -11.46 -25.28
CA GLY A 515 -19.02 -10.13 -25.90
C GLY A 515 -19.28 -8.93 -24.98
N LYS A 516 -18.43 -7.91 -25.11
CA LYS A 516 -18.35 -6.64 -24.35
C LYS A 516 -18.04 -6.78 -22.86
N LYS A 517 -17.94 -7.99 -22.30
CA LYS A 517 -17.46 -8.18 -20.93
C LYS A 517 -15.94 -8.04 -20.88
N THR A 518 -15.45 -7.60 -19.73
CA THR A 518 -14.02 -7.44 -19.47
C THR A 518 -13.53 -8.40 -18.41
N MET A 519 -12.22 -8.65 -18.38
CA MET A 519 -11.55 -9.50 -17.40
C MET A 519 -10.11 -9.03 -17.18
N GLN A 520 -9.69 -8.95 -15.91
CA GLN A 520 -8.28 -8.72 -15.56
C GLN A 520 -7.46 -9.99 -15.80
N MET A 521 -6.41 -9.85 -16.58
CA MET A 521 -5.36 -10.85 -16.76
C MET A 521 -4.16 -10.50 -15.88
N SER A 522 -3.33 -11.50 -15.55
CA SER A 522 -2.06 -11.26 -14.85
C SER A 522 -0.97 -12.16 -15.43
N ALA A 523 0.27 -11.68 -15.43
CA ALA A 523 1.44 -12.45 -15.82
C ALA A 523 2.40 -12.54 -14.63
N VAL A 524 2.93 -13.74 -14.39
CA VAL A 524 3.97 -13.98 -13.38
C VAL A 524 5.23 -14.44 -14.10
N LEU A 525 6.31 -13.68 -13.96
CA LEU A 525 7.62 -13.96 -14.55
C LEU A 525 8.39 -14.97 -13.68
N THR A 526 9.19 -15.82 -14.33
CA THR A 526 10.16 -16.72 -13.69
C THR A 526 11.56 -16.43 -14.25
N PRO A 527 12.60 -16.27 -13.40
CA PRO A 527 12.49 -16.07 -11.95
C PRO A 527 11.69 -14.78 -11.67
N GLN A 528 11.18 -14.63 -10.46
CA GLN A 528 10.29 -13.51 -10.14
C GLN A 528 11.03 -12.16 -9.96
N ASN A 529 12.36 -12.15 -10.03
CA ASN A 529 13.23 -10.97 -9.97
C ASN A 529 14.21 -10.89 -11.17
N PRO A 530 13.70 -10.93 -12.42
CA PRO A 530 14.54 -10.80 -13.59
C PRO A 530 15.20 -9.42 -13.62
N THR A 531 16.27 -9.27 -14.40
CA THR A 531 16.96 -7.98 -14.54
C THR A 531 16.11 -6.93 -15.25
N ASN A 532 15.17 -7.37 -16.11
CA ASN A 532 14.12 -6.58 -16.72
C ASN A 532 12.78 -7.31 -16.51
N ASP A 533 11.85 -6.67 -15.79
CA ASP A 533 10.54 -7.21 -15.43
C ASP A 533 9.41 -6.74 -16.36
N GLU A 534 9.75 -6.04 -17.44
CA GLU A 534 8.77 -5.55 -18.40
C GLU A 534 8.30 -6.64 -19.35
N TYR A 535 7.02 -6.58 -19.72
CA TYR A 535 6.42 -7.44 -20.72
C TYR A 535 5.32 -6.68 -21.50
N THR A 536 4.89 -7.23 -22.62
CA THR A 536 3.79 -6.71 -23.43
C THR A 536 2.66 -7.72 -23.55
N TRP A 537 1.42 -7.24 -23.63
CA TRP A 537 0.24 -8.06 -23.88
C TRP A 537 -0.12 -8.10 -25.37
N SER A 538 -0.66 -9.23 -25.82
CA SER A 538 -1.33 -9.37 -27.12
C SER A 538 -2.38 -10.47 -27.07
N VAL A 539 -3.25 -10.52 -28.09
CA VAL A 539 -4.22 -11.60 -28.28
C VAL A 539 -4.02 -12.23 -29.65
N SER A 540 -4.24 -13.55 -29.75
CA SER A 540 -4.10 -14.26 -31.03
C SER A 540 -5.18 -13.93 -32.06
N ASN A 541 -6.30 -13.35 -31.63
CA ASN A 541 -7.41 -12.93 -32.50
C ASN A 541 -7.95 -11.55 -32.06
N PRO A 542 -7.48 -10.46 -32.68
CA PRO A 542 -7.92 -9.11 -32.37
C PRO A 542 -9.37 -8.80 -32.78
N ASP A 543 -10.00 -9.61 -33.64
CA ASP A 543 -11.42 -9.48 -33.99
C ASP A 543 -12.33 -10.01 -32.87
N ALA A 544 -11.82 -10.93 -32.06
CA ALA A 544 -12.55 -11.56 -30.96
C ALA A 544 -12.34 -10.88 -29.60
N ALA A 545 -11.20 -10.23 -29.38
CA ALA A 545 -10.90 -9.51 -28.13
C ALA A 545 -9.82 -8.45 -28.34
N GLU A 546 -9.65 -7.59 -27.34
CA GLU A 546 -8.51 -6.68 -27.22
C GLU A 546 -8.02 -6.67 -25.77
N ILE A 547 -6.74 -6.35 -25.56
CA ILE A 547 -6.13 -6.28 -24.23
C ILE A 547 -5.30 -5.01 -24.12
N ASP A 548 -5.45 -4.28 -23.01
CA ASP A 548 -4.68 -3.07 -22.76
C ASP A 548 -3.30 -3.39 -22.12
N PRO A 549 -2.38 -2.41 -22.04
CA PRO A 549 -1.08 -2.60 -21.38
C PRO A 549 -1.16 -3.01 -19.90
N ASN A 550 -2.28 -2.73 -19.22
CA ASN A 550 -2.51 -3.09 -17.82
C ASN A 550 -3.07 -4.52 -17.67
N GLY A 551 -3.28 -5.25 -18.77
CA GLY A 551 -3.82 -6.60 -18.77
C GLY A 551 -5.34 -6.67 -18.66
N TYR A 552 -6.08 -5.58 -18.88
CA TYR A 552 -7.53 -5.63 -18.99
C TYR A 552 -7.94 -6.13 -20.38
N LEU A 553 -8.45 -7.36 -20.42
CA LEU A 553 -8.98 -8.01 -21.63
C LEU A 553 -10.46 -7.64 -21.82
N THR A 554 -10.84 -7.19 -23.02
CA THR A 554 -12.22 -6.91 -23.43
C THR A 554 -12.62 -7.85 -24.56
N ALA A 555 -13.68 -8.64 -24.36
CA ALA A 555 -14.23 -9.47 -25.44
C ALA A 555 -15.01 -8.60 -26.44
N LYS A 556 -14.82 -8.86 -27.74
CA LYS A 556 -15.63 -8.29 -28.81
C LYS A 556 -16.83 -9.20 -29.12
N SER A 557 -17.77 -8.69 -29.92
CA SER A 557 -18.89 -9.50 -30.38
C SER A 557 -18.42 -10.42 -31.51
N VAL A 558 -18.57 -11.74 -31.33
CA VAL A 558 -18.16 -12.75 -32.31
C VAL A 558 -19.38 -13.49 -32.86
N LYS A 559 -19.33 -13.91 -34.12
CA LYS A 559 -20.43 -14.63 -34.80
C LYS A 559 -20.58 -16.07 -34.31
N GLU A 560 -19.47 -16.68 -33.91
CA GLU A 560 -19.38 -18.04 -33.41
C GLU A 560 -18.41 -18.11 -32.24
N ASP A 561 -18.56 -19.13 -31.39
CA ASP A 561 -17.62 -19.37 -30.31
C ASP A 561 -16.22 -19.59 -30.87
N CYS A 562 -15.23 -18.86 -30.36
CA CYS A 562 -13.84 -19.04 -30.78
C CYS A 562 -12.90 -19.11 -29.58
N VAL A 563 -11.79 -19.84 -29.73
CA VAL A 563 -10.72 -19.85 -28.72
C VAL A 563 -9.66 -18.83 -29.11
N ILE A 564 -9.28 -17.98 -28.16
CA ILE A 564 -8.16 -17.06 -28.28
C ILE A 564 -7.05 -17.45 -27.31
N LYS A 565 -5.83 -17.05 -27.63
CA LYS A 565 -4.71 -17.03 -26.70
C LYS A 565 -4.45 -15.60 -26.26
N VAL A 566 -4.36 -15.39 -24.95
CA VAL A 566 -3.85 -14.15 -24.37
C VAL A 566 -2.38 -14.36 -24.05
N ILE A 567 -1.52 -13.53 -24.63
CA ILE A 567 -0.07 -13.75 -24.66
C ILE A 567 0.62 -12.59 -23.95
N ALA A 568 1.48 -12.92 -22.99
CA ALA A 568 2.46 -11.99 -22.42
C ALA A 568 3.84 -12.31 -22.99
N THR A 569 4.58 -11.31 -23.46
CA THR A 569 5.95 -11.46 -24.02
C THR A 569 6.93 -10.61 -23.23
N SER A 570 8.01 -11.17 -22.68
CA SER A 570 9.03 -10.38 -21.97
C SER A 570 9.71 -9.38 -22.92
N LYS A 571 10.07 -8.21 -22.40
CA LYS A 571 10.86 -7.20 -23.13
C LYS A 571 12.36 -7.33 -22.89
N ASP A 572 12.79 -8.35 -22.15
CA ASP A 572 14.20 -8.69 -22.07
C ASP A 572 14.69 -9.28 -23.39
N GLN A 573 16.01 -9.47 -23.51
CA GLN A 573 16.64 -9.96 -24.76
C GLN A 573 16.20 -11.38 -25.16
N ASN A 574 15.48 -12.12 -24.30
CA ASN A 574 15.01 -13.47 -24.59
C ASN A 574 13.61 -13.51 -25.23
N GLY A 575 12.77 -12.49 -25.02
CA GLY A 575 11.43 -12.44 -25.63
C GLY A 575 10.53 -13.64 -25.30
N VAL A 576 10.67 -14.20 -24.09
CA VAL A 576 9.92 -15.37 -23.64
C VAL A 576 8.43 -15.07 -23.64
N LYS A 577 7.63 -16.04 -24.10
CA LYS A 577 6.17 -15.95 -24.15
C LYS A 577 5.50 -16.84 -23.13
N GLY A 578 4.48 -16.32 -22.47
CA GLY A 578 3.50 -17.07 -21.70
C GLY A 578 2.11 -16.89 -22.30
N GLU A 579 1.30 -17.93 -22.27
CA GLU A 579 -0.01 -17.92 -22.92
C GLU A 579 -1.08 -18.51 -22.00
N ALA A 580 -2.31 -17.99 -22.11
CA ALA A 580 -3.50 -18.61 -21.56
C ALA A 580 -4.58 -18.70 -22.63
N GLU A 581 -5.21 -19.87 -22.76
CA GLU A 581 -6.35 -20.06 -23.66
C GLU A 581 -7.65 -19.61 -23.00
N LEU A 582 -8.47 -18.93 -23.79
CA LEU A 582 -9.77 -18.43 -23.38
C LEU A 582 -10.80 -18.60 -24.48
N LYS A 583 -11.97 -19.13 -24.14
CA LYS A 583 -13.10 -19.21 -25.07
C LYS A 583 -13.88 -17.89 -25.09
N ILE A 584 -13.91 -17.22 -26.22
CA ILE A 584 -14.82 -16.10 -26.48
C ILE A 584 -16.12 -16.68 -27.01
N LEU A 585 -17.19 -16.49 -26.26
CA LEU A 585 -18.51 -17.01 -26.61
C LEU A 585 -19.24 -16.03 -27.52
N LYS A 586 -19.92 -16.58 -28.54
CA LYS A 586 -20.91 -15.82 -29.30
C LYS A 586 -22.01 -15.31 -28.35
N PRO A 587 -22.67 -14.19 -28.69
CA PRO A 587 -23.87 -13.79 -27.99
C PRO A 587 -24.90 -14.93 -27.95
N GLU A 588 -25.54 -15.15 -26.79
CA GLU A 588 -26.63 -16.13 -26.70
C GLU A 588 -27.79 -15.72 -27.60
N GLU A 589 -28.42 -16.68 -28.29
CA GLU A 589 -29.56 -16.41 -29.17
C GLU A 589 -30.69 -15.71 -28.42
N GLY A 590 -31.01 -14.48 -28.82
CA GLY A 590 -32.14 -13.72 -28.29
C GLY A 590 -31.77 -12.69 -27.21
N ALA A 591 -30.50 -12.64 -26.79
CA ALA A 591 -30.01 -11.55 -25.96
C ALA A 591 -29.70 -10.34 -26.84
N PHE A 592 -30.41 -9.22 -26.64
CA PHE A 592 -30.05 -7.93 -27.23
C PHE A 592 -30.14 -6.84 -26.16
N SER A 593 -29.22 -5.89 -26.19
CA SER A 593 -29.22 -4.63 -25.45
C SER A 593 -29.57 -3.49 -26.41
N ALA A 594 -30.57 -2.68 -26.03
CA ALA A 594 -30.77 -1.37 -26.60
C ALA A 594 -30.10 -0.35 -25.68
N ILE A 595 -29.05 0.30 -26.16
CA ILE A 595 -28.41 1.40 -25.45
C ILE A 595 -28.79 2.68 -26.18
N TRP A 596 -29.48 3.58 -25.50
CA TRP A 596 -29.69 4.95 -25.97
C TRP A 596 -28.55 5.80 -25.41
N LEU A 597 -27.57 6.09 -26.25
CA LEU A 597 -26.39 6.87 -25.88
C LEU A 597 -26.70 8.37 -26.04
N ASN A 598 -26.28 9.17 -25.05
CA ASN A 598 -26.03 10.59 -25.29
C ASN A 598 -24.71 10.67 -26.07
N SER A 599 -24.74 11.08 -27.34
CA SER A 599 -23.50 11.41 -28.05
C SER A 599 -22.94 12.70 -27.48
N GLU A 600 -21.63 12.72 -27.21
CA GLU A 600 -20.94 13.91 -26.73
C GLU A 600 -21.23 15.11 -27.66
N ALA A 601 -21.56 16.25 -27.05
CA ALA A 601 -21.88 17.55 -27.63
C ALA A 601 -23.19 17.67 -28.46
N ALA A 602 -24.18 18.34 -27.85
CA ALA A 602 -25.22 19.14 -28.51
C ALA A 602 -26.20 18.45 -29.50
N SER A 603 -26.50 17.16 -29.36
CA SER A 603 -27.60 16.54 -30.13
C SER A 603 -28.93 16.53 -29.35
N THR A 604 -30.03 16.94 -30.02
CA THR A 604 -31.39 17.03 -29.45
C THR A 604 -32.18 15.71 -29.54
N THR A 605 -31.51 14.58 -29.82
CA THR A 605 -32.14 13.29 -30.06
C THR A 605 -31.38 12.16 -29.35
N LEU A 606 -32.08 11.32 -28.58
CA LEU A 606 -31.53 10.07 -28.07
C LEU A 606 -31.54 9.04 -29.20
N GLU A 607 -30.36 8.68 -29.72
CA GLU A 607 -30.26 7.65 -30.75
C GLU A 607 -30.34 6.26 -30.12
N GLY A 608 -31.31 5.47 -30.56
CA GLY A 608 -31.41 4.08 -30.16
C GLY A 608 -30.46 3.20 -30.97
N LYS A 609 -29.63 2.43 -30.29
CA LYS A 609 -28.78 1.42 -30.92
C LYS A 609 -29.12 0.05 -30.36
N SER A 610 -29.48 -0.87 -31.25
CA SER A 610 -29.49 -2.31 -30.94
C SER A 610 -28.07 -2.85 -31.07
N ASP A 611 -27.61 -3.63 -30.11
CA ASP A 611 -26.38 -4.41 -30.24
C ASP A 611 -26.52 -5.63 -31.18
N ASP A 612 -27.76 -6.02 -31.50
CA ASP A 612 -28.10 -7.01 -32.51
C ASP A 612 -29.32 -6.58 -33.33
N THR A 613 -29.06 -5.95 -34.48
CA THR A 613 -30.10 -5.48 -35.41
C THR A 613 -30.86 -6.61 -36.09
N SER A 614 -30.42 -7.87 -35.97
CA SER A 614 -31.18 -9.02 -36.49
C SER A 614 -32.36 -9.41 -35.59
N VAL A 615 -32.34 -9.00 -34.32
CA VAL A 615 -33.37 -9.32 -33.32
C VAL A 615 -34.41 -8.23 -33.22
N ALA A 616 -33.96 -6.98 -33.11
CA ALA A 616 -34.81 -5.81 -33.07
C ALA A 616 -34.08 -4.60 -33.64
N SER A 617 -34.84 -3.67 -34.20
CA SER A 617 -34.36 -2.34 -34.52
C SER A 617 -34.94 -1.35 -33.53
N VAL A 618 -34.18 -0.31 -33.24
CA VAL A 618 -34.56 0.74 -32.30
C VAL A 618 -34.46 2.05 -33.05
N SER A 619 -35.51 2.86 -32.98
CA SER A 619 -35.48 4.21 -33.58
C SER A 619 -35.21 5.28 -32.52
N LYS A 620 -35.09 6.53 -32.97
CA LYS A 620 -34.82 7.68 -32.09
C LYS A 620 -35.89 7.75 -31.00
N ALA A 621 -35.49 8.03 -29.77
CA ALA A 621 -36.48 8.28 -28.73
C ALA A 621 -37.26 9.54 -29.08
N ILE A 622 -38.58 9.49 -28.88
CA ILE A 622 -39.50 10.56 -29.24
C ILE A 622 -39.95 11.24 -27.94
N PRO A 623 -39.51 12.48 -27.64
CA PRO A 623 -40.10 13.28 -26.58
C PRO A 623 -41.50 13.74 -27.02
N SER A 624 -42.51 13.64 -26.16
CA SER A 624 -43.87 14.14 -26.48
C SER A 624 -44.40 15.14 -25.45
N LYS A 625 -45.16 16.14 -25.92
CA LYS A 625 -45.96 17.07 -25.09
C LYS A 625 -47.17 16.32 -24.52
N GLY A 626 -47.38 16.38 -23.20
CA GLY A 626 -48.62 15.96 -22.55
C GLY A 626 -49.62 17.12 -22.40
N ASN A 627 -50.92 16.86 -22.60
CA ASN A 627 -52.00 17.81 -22.29
C ASN A 627 -52.26 17.88 -20.77
N TRP A 628 -52.56 19.09 -20.30
CA TRP A 628 -52.52 19.55 -18.92
C TRP A 628 -53.72 19.12 -18.07
N ALA A 629 -53.49 18.92 -16.77
CA ALA A 629 -54.51 19.09 -15.73
C ALA A 629 -53.90 19.94 -14.60
N TYR A 630 -54.11 21.27 -14.67
CA TYR A 630 -53.68 22.23 -13.65
C TYR A 630 -54.84 22.59 -12.73
N ASN A 631 -54.59 22.65 -11.42
CA ASN A 631 -55.43 23.34 -10.45
C ASN A 631 -54.55 24.25 -9.58
N SER A 632 -55.02 25.47 -9.36
CA SER A 632 -54.34 26.76 -9.22
C SER A 632 -53.44 27.02 -7.99
N GLY A 633 -52.36 27.81 -8.16
CA GLY A 633 -51.87 28.74 -7.11
C GLY A 633 -50.40 29.21 -7.14
N LYS A 634 -50.18 30.46 -7.59
CA LYS A 634 -49.09 31.44 -7.31
C LYS A 634 -47.72 31.38 -8.03
N ILE A 635 -47.19 32.61 -8.25
CA ILE A 635 -46.13 33.09 -9.16
C ILE A 635 -44.86 33.51 -8.36
N THR A 636 -43.78 33.83 -9.10
CA THR A 636 -42.55 34.65 -8.83
C THR A 636 -41.32 33.84 -8.40
N SER A 637 -40.10 34.00 -8.92
CA SER A 637 -39.48 34.84 -9.97
C SER A 637 -38.04 34.33 -10.19
N ASP A 638 -37.45 34.72 -11.32
CA ASP A 638 -36.13 34.43 -11.91
C ASP A 638 -34.92 34.08 -11.01
N ILE A 639 -34.19 33.03 -11.40
CA ILE A 639 -32.76 33.02 -11.79
C ILE A 639 -32.37 31.56 -12.16
N ALA A 640 -31.93 31.33 -13.40
CA ALA A 640 -30.76 30.53 -13.79
C ALA A 640 -30.88 30.04 -15.25
N LYS A 641 -30.14 30.72 -16.14
CA LYS A 641 -29.79 30.22 -17.47
C LYS A 641 -28.64 29.22 -17.33
N GLY A 642 -28.76 28.06 -17.99
CA GLY A 642 -27.60 27.23 -18.34
C GLY A 642 -27.85 25.71 -18.36
N ALA A 643 -28.04 25.16 -19.57
CA ALA A 643 -27.85 23.76 -19.99
C ALA A 643 -28.94 22.70 -19.70
N LEU A 644 -29.98 22.69 -20.54
CA LEU A 644 -30.47 21.55 -21.35
C LEU A 644 -31.66 22.07 -22.19
N SER A 645 -31.38 22.73 -23.31
CA SER A 645 -32.42 23.15 -24.24
C SER A 645 -32.79 21.95 -25.14
N PHE A 646 -33.83 21.20 -24.78
CA PHE A 646 -34.59 20.51 -25.82
C PHE A 646 -35.15 21.62 -26.71
N GLY A 647 -34.79 21.65 -27.99
CA GLY A 647 -35.11 22.74 -28.94
C GLY A 647 -36.59 23.03 -29.21
N GLY A 648 -37.51 22.63 -28.32
CA GLY A 648 -38.92 23.02 -28.30
C GLY A 648 -39.49 23.27 -26.90
N TYR A 649 -38.65 23.31 -25.86
CA TYR A 649 -39.04 23.60 -24.48
C TYR A 649 -38.33 24.87 -24.00
N SER A 650 -39.03 26.00 -24.03
CA SER A 650 -38.55 27.30 -23.53
C SER A 650 -39.11 27.66 -22.15
N GLU A 651 -39.93 26.80 -21.55
CA GLU A 651 -40.63 27.07 -20.29
C GLU A 651 -40.11 26.14 -19.18
N PRO A 652 -39.82 26.66 -17.96
CA PRO A 652 -39.53 25.84 -16.78
C PRO A 652 -40.68 24.87 -16.48
N VAL A 653 -40.37 23.61 -16.15
CA VAL A 653 -41.35 22.59 -15.75
C VAL A 653 -41.69 22.78 -14.26
N LYS A 654 -42.92 23.17 -13.91
CA LYS A 654 -43.30 23.68 -12.57
C LYS A 654 -44.19 22.72 -11.79
N GLY A 655 -43.63 21.65 -11.22
CA GLY A 655 -44.33 20.75 -10.28
C GLY A 655 -45.54 20.00 -10.87
N ARG A 656 -45.77 18.73 -10.47
CA ARG A 656 -46.79 17.80 -11.03
C ARG A 656 -46.82 17.61 -12.57
N ASP A 657 -46.06 18.38 -13.34
CA ASP A 657 -45.86 18.22 -14.77
C ASP A 657 -45.11 16.91 -15.08
N LYS A 658 -45.56 16.21 -16.13
CA LYS A 658 -45.00 14.94 -16.60
C LYS A 658 -44.22 15.14 -17.89
N VAL A 659 -42.98 14.66 -17.92
CA VAL A 659 -42.18 14.54 -19.15
C VAL A 659 -42.28 13.11 -19.66
N TYR A 660 -42.65 12.95 -20.93
CA TYR A 660 -42.81 11.65 -21.58
C TYR A 660 -41.66 11.41 -22.57
N ILE A 661 -41.02 10.26 -22.44
CA ILE A 661 -39.96 9.82 -23.35
C ILE A 661 -40.32 8.44 -23.88
N ASP A 662 -40.56 8.36 -25.19
CA ASP A 662 -40.96 7.14 -25.87
C ASP A 662 -39.79 6.47 -26.57
N PHE A 663 -39.62 5.20 -26.29
CA PHE A 663 -38.55 4.35 -26.79
C PHE A 663 -39.15 3.22 -27.65
N PRO A 664 -39.33 3.45 -28.96
CA PRO A 664 -39.89 2.48 -29.89
C PRO A 664 -38.89 1.35 -30.20
N ILE A 665 -39.33 0.10 -30.01
CA ILE A 665 -38.59 -1.12 -30.28
C ILE A 665 -39.38 -1.93 -31.32
N THR A 666 -38.83 -2.08 -32.52
CA THR A 666 -39.44 -2.87 -33.61
C THR A 666 -38.81 -4.25 -33.66
N ALA A 667 -39.63 -5.28 -33.49
CA ALA A 667 -39.22 -6.67 -33.43
C ALA A 667 -38.91 -7.21 -34.83
N ASN A 668 -37.69 -7.70 -35.07
CA ASN A 668 -37.32 -8.37 -36.34
C ASN A 668 -37.55 -9.90 -36.29
N ARG A 669 -37.85 -10.41 -35.10
CA ARG A 669 -38.39 -11.75 -34.76
C ARG A 669 -39.19 -11.65 -33.45
N LYS A 670 -39.87 -12.71 -33.01
CA LYS A 670 -40.60 -12.72 -31.73
C LYS A 670 -39.70 -12.38 -30.54
N ILE A 671 -40.13 -11.44 -29.69
CA ILE A 671 -39.43 -10.99 -28.48
C ILE A 671 -40.39 -10.89 -27.28
N GLU A 672 -39.86 -11.10 -26.07
CA GLU A 672 -40.59 -10.92 -24.81
C GLU A 672 -39.86 -9.94 -23.88
N ILE A 673 -40.40 -8.76 -23.65
CA ILE A 673 -39.84 -7.76 -22.72
C ILE A 673 -40.25 -8.12 -21.29
N THR A 674 -39.26 -8.47 -20.48
CA THR A 674 -39.48 -8.99 -19.12
C THR A 674 -38.94 -8.08 -18.02
N ASN A 675 -37.82 -7.37 -18.23
CA ASN A 675 -37.36 -6.32 -17.31
C ASN A 675 -36.79 -5.13 -18.09
N ILE A 676 -36.88 -3.94 -17.50
CA ILE A 676 -36.41 -2.67 -18.03
C ILE A 676 -35.53 -2.01 -16.98
N GLU A 677 -34.32 -1.64 -17.34
CA GLU A 677 -33.40 -0.96 -16.45
C GLU A 677 -33.22 0.50 -16.86
N VAL A 678 -33.45 1.38 -15.91
CA VAL A 678 -33.23 2.82 -16.07
C VAL A 678 -32.04 3.21 -15.20
N SER A 679 -31.02 3.75 -15.83
CA SER A 679 -29.90 4.39 -15.15
C SER A 679 -30.12 5.89 -15.15
N TYR A 680 -29.92 6.52 -14.00
CA TYR A 680 -30.00 7.95 -13.79
C TYR A 680 -28.56 8.50 -13.76
N GLY A 681 -28.32 9.66 -14.36
CA GLY A 681 -27.09 10.40 -14.05
C GLY A 681 -27.03 10.75 -12.57
N ASN A 682 -25.86 11.14 -12.07
CA ASN A 682 -25.77 11.68 -10.72
C ASN A 682 -26.61 12.97 -10.65
N HIS A 683 -27.80 12.88 -10.07
CA HIS A 683 -28.66 14.02 -9.85
C HIS A 683 -28.48 14.35 -8.37
N GLY A 684 -27.94 15.54 -8.07
CA GLY A 684 -27.91 16.04 -6.70
C GLY A 684 -29.29 15.90 -6.03
N THR A 685 -29.31 15.88 -4.70
CA THR A 685 -30.42 15.50 -3.78
C THR A 685 -31.83 16.02 -4.08
N SER A 686 -32.46 15.61 -5.19
CA SER A 686 -33.69 16.21 -5.71
C SER A 686 -34.87 15.22 -5.81
N ASN A 687 -36.09 15.69 -5.50
CA ASN A 687 -37.32 14.89 -5.41
C ASN A 687 -37.97 14.60 -6.78
N MET A 688 -37.37 13.72 -7.58
CA MET A 688 -37.97 13.21 -8.83
C MET A 688 -38.56 11.80 -8.67
N ALA A 689 -39.67 11.53 -9.37
CA ALA A 689 -40.28 10.22 -9.53
C ALA A 689 -40.32 9.79 -11.00
N CYS A 690 -40.42 8.47 -11.18
CA CYS A 690 -40.42 7.82 -12.49
C CYS A 690 -41.57 6.80 -12.55
N GLN A 691 -42.36 6.88 -13.62
CA GLN A 691 -43.32 5.86 -14.00
C GLN A 691 -42.92 5.28 -15.35
N ILE A 692 -42.98 3.96 -15.48
CA ILE A 692 -42.63 3.23 -16.69
C ILE A 692 -43.84 2.44 -17.15
N MET A 693 -44.13 2.52 -18.45
CA MET A 693 -45.20 1.75 -19.08
C MET A 693 -44.79 1.29 -20.48
N TRP A 694 -45.53 0.34 -21.02
CA TRP A 694 -45.42 -0.07 -22.42
C TRP A 694 -46.66 0.39 -23.20
N LEU A 695 -46.47 0.65 -24.49
CA LEU A 695 -47.52 0.94 -25.48
C LEU A 695 -47.36 -0.05 -26.65
N LYS A 696 -48.43 -0.75 -27.01
CA LYS A 696 -48.44 -1.71 -28.12
C LYS A 696 -49.83 -1.80 -28.72
N ASN A 697 -49.97 -1.64 -30.04
CA ASN A 697 -51.24 -1.80 -30.78
C ASN A 697 -52.41 -1.01 -30.16
N GLY A 698 -52.18 0.23 -29.72
CA GLY A 698 -53.18 1.07 -29.04
C GLY A 698 -53.44 0.73 -27.56
N ASN A 699 -52.93 -0.38 -27.07
CA ASN A 699 -52.99 -0.76 -25.65
C ASN A 699 -51.80 -0.20 -24.87
N LYS A 700 -51.99 -0.04 -23.56
CA LYS A 700 -50.94 0.36 -22.61
C LYS A 700 -50.98 -0.49 -21.35
N GLY A 701 -49.83 -0.70 -20.73
CA GLY A 701 -49.74 -1.35 -19.42
C GLY A 701 -48.61 -0.80 -18.58
N ASN A 702 -48.82 -0.74 -17.27
CA ASN A 702 -47.83 -0.23 -16.32
C ASN A 702 -46.76 -1.29 -16.06
N ILE A 703 -45.51 -0.83 -15.96
CA ILE A 703 -44.35 -1.65 -15.59
C ILE A 703 -43.90 -1.30 -14.18
N ALA A 704 -43.81 -0.01 -13.87
CA ALA A 704 -43.46 0.46 -12.53
C ALA A 704 -43.93 1.88 -12.28
N ASP A 705 -44.14 2.22 -11.01
CA ASP A 705 -44.40 3.58 -10.54
C ASP A 705 -43.63 3.81 -9.23
N ASP A 706 -42.54 4.59 -9.30
CA ASP A 706 -41.63 4.84 -8.17
C ASP A 706 -42.22 5.95 -7.28
N THR A 707 -43.19 5.57 -6.45
CA THR A 707 -43.95 6.51 -5.60
C THR A 707 -43.23 6.90 -4.30
N ASP A 708 -42.13 6.22 -3.95
CA ASP A 708 -41.55 6.21 -2.60
C ASP A 708 -40.47 7.29 -2.32
N ARG A 709 -40.56 8.44 -3.02
CA ARG A 709 -39.80 9.68 -2.72
C ARG A 709 -38.27 9.59 -2.64
N GLN A 710 -37.62 8.49 -3.02
CA GLN A 710 -36.17 8.32 -2.84
C GLN A 710 -35.52 7.60 -4.04
N VAL A 711 -35.15 8.34 -5.10
CA VAL A 711 -34.20 7.83 -6.10
C VAL A 711 -32.77 8.04 -5.56
N ARG A 712 -32.32 7.12 -4.69
CA ARG A 712 -30.95 7.15 -4.10
C ARG A 712 -29.87 6.45 -4.96
N ASN A 713 -30.28 5.72 -6.00
CA ASN A 713 -29.38 4.92 -6.83
C ASN A 713 -29.28 5.49 -8.24
N THR A 714 -28.07 5.53 -8.79
CA THR A 714 -27.77 5.88 -10.20
C THR A 714 -28.33 4.86 -11.21
N LYS A 715 -28.99 3.78 -10.73
CA LYS A 715 -29.45 2.64 -11.54
C LYS A 715 -30.55 1.84 -10.85
N LYS A 716 -31.68 1.58 -11.52
CA LYS A 716 -32.78 0.73 -11.05
C LYS A 716 -33.31 -0.19 -12.16
N SER A 717 -33.70 -1.42 -11.80
CA SER A 717 -34.30 -2.41 -12.70
C SER A 717 -35.76 -2.65 -12.32
N TYR A 718 -36.65 -2.69 -13.31
CA TYR A 718 -38.10 -2.81 -13.17
C TYR A 718 -38.59 -4.02 -13.95
N ARG A 719 -39.43 -4.87 -13.34
CA ARG A 719 -40.00 -6.04 -14.01
C ARG A 719 -41.28 -5.66 -14.75
N ALA A 720 -41.39 -6.02 -16.02
CA ALA A 720 -42.61 -5.85 -16.80
C ALA A 720 -43.59 -6.97 -16.44
N TYR A 721 -44.74 -6.60 -15.88
CA TYR A 721 -45.80 -7.54 -15.52
C TYR A 721 -47.18 -7.04 -15.96
N PRO A 722 -47.93 -7.82 -16.77
CA PRO A 722 -47.51 -9.05 -17.43
C PRO A 722 -46.37 -8.79 -18.46
N THR A 723 -45.61 -9.84 -18.79
CA THR A 723 -44.55 -9.80 -19.83
C THR A 723 -45.08 -9.21 -21.13
N VAL A 724 -44.35 -8.27 -21.74
CA VAL A 724 -44.79 -7.63 -22.99
C VAL A 724 -44.20 -8.38 -24.17
N ILE A 725 -45.04 -9.02 -24.97
CA ILE A 725 -44.61 -9.82 -26.12
C ILE A 725 -44.77 -8.99 -27.40
N ALA A 726 -43.82 -9.06 -28.34
CA ALA A 726 -43.93 -8.51 -29.69
C ALA A 726 -43.55 -9.58 -30.72
N GLU A 727 -44.44 -9.83 -31.67
CA GLU A 727 -44.19 -10.70 -32.81
C GLU A 727 -43.38 -9.97 -33.89
N LYS A 728 -42.82 -10.71 -34.85
CA LYS A 728 -42.03 -10.13 -35.94
C LYS A 728 -42.82 -9.02 -36.68
N GLY A 729 -42.20 -7.86 -36.83
CA GLY A 729 -42.77 -6.67 -37.45
C GLY A 729 -43.55 -5.77 -36.50
N GLU A 730 -43.91 -6.24 -35.29
CA GLU A 730 -44.59 -5.41 -34.31
C GLU A 730 -43.62 -4.43 -33.62
N THR A 731 -44.14 -3.27 -33.24
CA THR A 731 -43.41 -2.28 -32.46
C THR A 731 -44.01 -2.14 -31.07
N VAL A 732 -43.17 -2.30 -30.05
CA VAL A 732 -43.51 -1.97 -28.66
C VAL A 732 -42.78 -0.70 -28.27
N THR A 733 -43.50 0.27 -27.72
CA THR A 733 -42.91 1.49 -27.19
C THR A 733 -42.80 1.40 -25.69
N ILE A 734 -41.59 1.49 -25.15
CA ILE A 734 -41.39 1.71 -23.72
C ILE A 734 -41.47 3.21 -23.46
N ARG A 735 -42.37 3.61 -22.58
CA ARG A 735 -42.57 5.01 -22.19
C ARG A 735 -42.05 5.23 -20.78
N VAL A 736 -41.10 6.13 -20.64
CA VAL A 736 -40.62 6.64 -19.35
C VAL A 736 -41.27 7.98 -19.09
N ILE A 737 -41.88 8.10 -17.92
CA ILE A 737 -42.59 9.29 -17.46
C ILE A 737 -41.86 9.82 -16.25
N LEU A 738 -41.31 11.02 -16.35
CA LEU A 738 -40.64 11.70 -15.24
C LEU A 738 -41.55 12.78 -14.68
N TYR A 739 -41.65 12.87 -13.35
CA TYR A 739 -42.47 13.89 -12.69
C TYR A 739 -41.92 14.26 -11.32
N GLY A 740 -42.16 15.50 -10.87
CA GLY A 740 -41.73 15.98 -9.55
C GLY A 740 -42.68 15.57 -8.42
N LEU A 741 -42.15 15.30 -7.23
CA LEU A 741 -42.96 15.01 -6.03
C LEU A 741 -42.99 16.22 -5.07
N ASN A 742 -44.20 16.71 -4.77
CA ASN A 742 -44.56 17.82 -3.88
C ASN A 742 -44.08 19.23 -4.32
N GLY A 743 -45.06 20.12 -4.54
CA GLY A 743 -44.82 21.51 -4.90
C GLY A 743 -44.11 22.30 -3.79
N THR A 744 -43.07 23.02 -4.19
CA THR A 744 -42.68 24.38 -3.71
C THR A 744 -41.35 24.85 -4.32
N GLY A 745 -40.67 24.04 -5.15
CA GLY A 745 -39.50 24.47 -5.91
C GLY A 745 -39.44 23.83 -7.29
N ASP A 746 -38.70 24.47 -8.20
CA ASP A 746 -38.40 23.95 -9.53
C ASP A 746 -37.89 22.51 -9.45
N ILE A 747 -38.26 21.65 -10.40
CA ILE A 747 -37.60 20.34 -10.57
C ILE A 747 -36.14 20.67 -10.92
N PRO A 748 -35.14 20.31 -10.09
CA PRO A 748 -33.75 20.53 -10.46
C PRO A 748 -33.49 19.73 -11.74
N ILE A 749 -33.09 20.43 -12.81
CA ILE A 749 -32.64 19.76 -14.02
C ILE A 749 -31.46 18.88 -13.60
N PRO A 750 -31.50 17.56 -13.90
CA PRO A 750 -30.32 16.71 -13.86
C PRO A 750 -29.01 17.40 -14.26
N THR A 751 -28.22 17.91 -13.30
CA THR A 751 -26.85 18.36 -13.57
C THR A 751 -25.93 17.13 -13.60
N GLY A 752 -26.08 16.34 -14.66
CA GLY A 752 -25.41 15.06 -14.88
C GLY A 752 -25.89 14.40 -16.18
N LYS A 753 -25.29 13.27 -16.59
CA LYS A 753 -25.72 12.52 -17.79
C LYS A 753 -27.24 12.25 -17.74
N SER A 754 -27.97 12.46 -18.84
CA SER A 754 -29.41 12.19 -18.94
C SER A 754 -29.76 10.77 -18.46
N PRO A 755 -30.99 10.49 -17.98
CA PRO A 755 -31.39 9.12 -17.70
C PRO A 755 -31.24 8.27 -18.97
N THR A 756 -30.43 7.23 -18.88
CA THR A 756 -30.21 6.25 -19.95
C THR A 756 -30.96 4.97 -19.61
N ILE A 757 -31.82 4.47 -20.50
CA ILE A 757 -32.28 3.08 -20.40
C ILE A 757 -31.07 2.19 -20.72
N GLY A 758 -30.59 1.47 -19.70
CA GLY A 758 -29.30 0.78 -19.75
C GLY A 758 -29.39 -0.64 -20.27
N THR A 759 -30.39 -1.40 -19.84
CA THR A 759 -30.47 -2.86 -20.03
C THR A 759 -31.95 -3.26 -20.15
N VAL A 760 -32.34 -4.03 -21.17
CA VAL A 760 -33.67 -4.66 -21.23
C VAL A 760 -33.48 -6.17 -21.21
N ILE A 761 -34.16 -6.86 -20.28
CA ILE A 761 -34.12 -8.32 -20.16
C ILE A 761 -35.22 -8.87 -21.07
N ILE A 762 -34.81 -9.62 -22.09
CA ILE A 762 -35.72 -10.14 -23.12
C ILE A 762 -35.61 -11.67 -23.16
N ASN A 763 -36.75 -12.37 -23.16
CA ASN A 763 -36.84 -13.83 -23.07
C ASN A 763 -36.16 -14.43 -21.82
N GLY A 764 -36.25 -13.75 -20.67
CA GLY A 764 -35.81 -14.29 -19.38
C GLY A 764 -34.31 -14.23 -19.09
N ARG A 765 -33.49 -13.53 -19.88
CA ARG A 765 -32.03 -13.40 -19.66
C ARG A 765 -31.55 -11.95 -19.66
N ALA A 766 -30.64 -11.64 -18.73
CA ALA A 766 -30.13 -10.27 -18.56
C ALA A 766 -29.10 -9.90 -19.63
N ALA A 767 -29.36 -8.83 -20.39
CA ALA A 767 -28.49 -8.31 -21.44
C ALA A 767 -28.21 -6.81 -21.19
N LYS A 768 -26.97 -6.50 -20.78
CA LYS A 768 -26.48 -5.19 -20.32
C LYS A 768 -26.27 -4.18 -21.44
#